data_AF-A0A4R4QHY3-F1
#
_entry.id   AF-A0A4R4QHY3-F1
#
_cell.length_a   1.000
_cell.length_b   1.000
_cell.length_c   1.000
_cell.angle_alpha   90.00
_cell.angle_beta   90.00
_cell.angle_gamma   90.00
#
_symmetry.space_group_name_H-M   'P 1'
#
loop_
_entity.id
_entity.type
_entity.pdbx_description
1 polymer ?
#
loop_
_entity_poly.entity_id
_entity_poly.type
_entity_poly.pdbx_seq_one_letter_code
_entity_poly.pdbx_strand_id
1 'polypeptide(L)'
;MTASVPVAVIGPPDPAAAFTAALDQAGLASVRYDELPVDLSSYPAVIVVAGRYPEPERLDVAGLAEYVRAGGSAYVEFALDDIGFLPTGEIRTAHIERIFTTAALAGIEPLHILDEHSSQAQQVVAPSNAVELCSYGTVAGTHEAIFGPPEVTFPALLDIPVGDGRLLYATTALSHHLKGRYKPVRRWRRLLQVVVGQLTGVQLAEDIEVFTEPRVWVATGEPVKLVVRSCIKPVAELDLIETKPGRFESDLQYLADGEHSFTVGGQQATVTVGPRAERYRRMVDRAIAWYDWAGMFYDAPDGSKGVAEGFSNEIDAEGKLPFRPVPRGDCFTQTAHAFRMYADLADFPRGRTIADNLMRLVVEEQQLTDRNQLYGSFEPRGARTDLTGTNNLFADDNGWISLFTLMSGHVEPGLRGVEALIRTSSEELGLQVDPWRTPSTLLVKGWDEIARSPIEDGLDLTSHWQSSAQCAYLYAYGLTGEQRYLDTATRGLDHMAGQHPRARLETSRTCEAGRFLLPLVGAYHYTRKPLYLETMRSLAGYLKSRQGPDGGFAEWDGKCPPSNEAYGVDEAAIFAANGDLVTDQLYGTPFAAWALPLAYRVTGEPVFQELAHGVLDYLSRIQIEDPDDEQLDGTWQRAFDFDSWEYFGSNADLGWGPYCVETGWSVAPAIIGAMLYLTGDSFFPPAPDPGAGLSGLPASIRAEFDAIQAGQPASASYTRRDDGRVIRIQNDVQAVLGELIAAGEPVWARNEPVGADEIYVRGADGHLHHTYLDNRVGQGRWQQLGDLELADEPVVAFNPGANAIEVYALGADGHIHHCSMIDVRGGHTPWEQVGTLHFTGSPAVLYDEQLGSVRLVANDTAGQDRRTHKVNRWHLPWQDYSHWITA
;
A
#
# COMPACT_ATOMS: atom_id res chain seq x y z
N MET A 1 34.31 -44.54 -20.20
CA MET A 1 33.64 -43.63 -19.25
C MET A 1 33.31 -44.44 -18.01
N THR A 2 34.12 -44.34 -16.97
CA THR A 2 33.76 -44.85 -15.64
C THR A 2 32.61 -43.98 -15.15
N ALA A 3 31.46 -44.58 -14.83
CA ALA A 3 30.35 -43.85 -14.23
C ALA A 3 30.87 -43.14 -12.98
N SER A 4 30.72 -41.81 -12.91
CA SER A 4 31.06 -41.07 -11.70
C SER A 4 30.16 -41.57 -10.58
N VAL A 5 30.75 -41.77 -9.40
CA VAL A 5 29.99 -42.14 -8.22
C VAL A 5 29.07 -40.96 -7.86
N PRO A 6 27.76 -41.18 -7.67
CA PRO A 6 26.82 -40.08 -7.47
C PRO A 6 27.01 -39.42 -6.10
N VAL A 7 26.57 -38.16 -5.97
CA VAL A 7 26.39 -37.46 -4.68
C VAL A 7 25.06 -37.90 -4.04
N ALA A 8 25.05 -38.18 -2.74
CA ALA A 8 23.80 -38.45 -2.02
C ALA A 8 23.12 -37.13 -1.62
N VAL A 9 21.84 -36.96 -1.96
CA VAL A 9 21.01 -35.83 -1.52
C VAL A 9 19.87 -36.39 -0.66
N ILE A 10 19.75 -35.94 0.58
CA ILE A 10 18.83 -36.47 1.58
C ILE A 10 17.85 -35.38 1.98
N GLY A 11 16.56 -35.69 1.86
CA GLY A 11 15.47 -34.83 2.27
C GLY A 11 14.36 -34.73 1.22
N PRO A 12 13.34 -33.88 1.45
CA PRO A 12 12.16 -33.77 0.61
C PRO A 12 12.52 -33.36 -0.84
N PRO A 13 11.69 -33.73 -1.83
CA PRO A 13 11.96 -33.42 -3.24
C PRO A 13 12.17 -31.93 -3.53
N ASP A 14 11.35 -31.04 -2.94
CA ASP A 14 11.37 -29.62 -3.30
C ASP A 14 12.67 -28.91 -2.85
N PRO A 15 13.13 -29.01 -1.59
CA PRO A 15 14.42 -28.45 -1.19
C PRO A 15 15.61 -29.15 -1.87
N ALA A 16 15.51 -30.46 -2.12
CA ALA A 16 16.55 -31.21 -2.82
C ALA A 16 16.76 -30.73 -4.26
N ALA A 17 15.70 -30.25 -4.95
CA ALA A 17 15.76 -29.79 -6.33
C ALA A 17 16.77 -28.64 -6.54
N ALA A 18 16.93 -27.76 -5.54
CA ALA A 18 17.89 -26.68 -5.56
C ALA A 18 19.34 -27.20 -5.70
N PHE A 19 19.71 -28.23 -4.93
CA PHE A 19 21.03 -28.85 -5.00
C PHE A 19 21.17 -29.78 -6.21
N THR A 20 20.11 -30.49 -6.62
CA THR A 20 20.12 -31.28 -7.85
C THR A 20 20.45 -30.41 -9.05
N ALA A 21 19.85 -29.22 -9.17
CA ALA A 21 20.16 -28.28 -10.25
C ALA A 21 21.64 -27.83 -10.23
N ALA A 22 22.20 -27.57 -9.05
CA ALA A 22 23.62 -27.21 -8.91
C ALA A 22 24.57 -28.37 -9.27
N LEU A 23 24.22 -29.61 -8.91
CA LEU A 23 24.97 -30.82 -9.26
C LEU A 23 24.92 -31.11 -10.76
N ASP A 24 23.74 -31.00 -11.38
CA ASP A 24 23.55 -31.20 -12.82
C ASP A 24 24.37 -30.19 -13.63
N GLN A 25 24.37 -28.92 -13.20
CA GLN A 25 25.17 -27.87 -13.83
C GLN A 25 26.68 -28.12 -13.68
N ALA A 26 27.11 -28.78 -12.61
CA ALA A 26 28.50 -29.21 -12.41
C ALA A 26 28.85 -30.53 -13.13
N GLY A 27 27.89 -31.16 -13.81
CA GLY A 27 28.09 -32.45 -14.50
C GLY A 27 28.23 -33.64 -13.53
N LEU A 28 27.68 -33.53 -12.33
CA LEU A 28 27.76 -34.54 -11.28
C LEU A 28 26.45 -35.33 -11.18
N ALA A 29 26.54 -36.66 -11.17
CA ALA A 29 25.38 -37.50 -10.91
C ALA A 29 24.95 -37.37 -9.44
N SER A 30 23.65 -37.46 -9.17
CA SER A 30 23.10 -37.46 -7.82
C SER A 30 22.05 -38.55 -7.62
N VAL A 31 21.88 -38.99 -6.37
CA VAL A 31 20.80 -39.91 -5.96
C VAL A 31 20.10 -39.32 -4.74
N ARG A 32 18.78 -39.18 -4.83
CA ARG A 32 17.96 -38.63 -3.74
C ARG A 32 17.43 -39.72 -2.83
N TYR A 33 17.48 -39.49 -1.52
CA TYR A 33 16.84 -40.30 -0.49
C TYR A 33 15.90 -39.45 0.37
N ASP A 34 14.84 -40.06 0.90
CA ASP A 34 13.96 -39.39 1.88
C ASP A 34 14.62 -39.31 3.26
N GLU A 35 15.34 -40.36 3.65
CA GLU A 35 16.03 -40.49 4.95
C GLU A 35 17.51 -40.82 4.76
N LEU A 36 18.32 -40.61 5.80
CA LEU A 36 19.76 -40.91 5.79
C LEU A 36 20.01 -42.41 5.53
N PRO A 37 20.76 -42.79 4.48
CA PRO A 37 21.14 -44.18 4.25
C PRO A 37 22.05 -44.73 5.36
N VAL A 38 21.97 -46.05 5.59
CA VAL A 38 22.78 -46.75 6.60
C VAL A 38 24.29 -46.74 6.25
N ASP A 39 24.64 -46.78 4.96
CA ASP A 39 26.04 -46.75 4.51
C ASP A 39 26.27 -45.55 3.59
N LEU A 40 27.09 -44.61 4.07
CA LEU A 40 27.49 -43.41 3.36
C LEU A 40 28.90 -43.51 2.75
N SER A 41 29.66 -44.57 3.09
CA SER A 41 31.09 -44.67 2.80
C SER A 41 31.42 -44.72 1.30
N SER A 42 30.44 -45.09 0.47
CA SER A 42 30.59 -45.12 -0.98
C SER A 42 30.43 -43.77 -1.66
N TYR A 43 29.88 -42.74 -0.99
CA TYR A 43 29.57 -41.45 -1.61
C TYR A 43 30.75 -40.49 -1.52
N PRO A 44 31.05 -39.71 -2.59
CA PRO A 44 32.09 -38.68 -2.55
C PRO A 44 31.67 -37.44 -1.75
N ALA A 45 30.36 -37.19 -1.66
CA ALA A 45 29.77 -36.13 -0.85
C ALA A 45 28.33 -36.50 -0.46
N VAL A 46 27.88 -35.95 0.66
CA VAL A 46 26.52 -36.11 1.19
C VAL A 46 25.91 -34.73 1.43
N ILE A 47 24.69 -34.49 0.95
CA ILE A 47 23.95 -33.23 1.13
C ILE A 47 22.66 -33.58 1.86
N VAL A 48 22.44 -33.02 3.04
CA VAL A 48 21.22 -33.16 3.82
C VAL A 48 20.51 -31.82 3.80
N VAL A 49 19.39 -31.74 3.09
CA VAL A 49 18.53 -30.55 3.03
C VAL A 49 17.55 -30.54 4.21
N ALA A 50 16.98 -29.38 4.51
CA ALA A 50 16.01 -29.25 5.59
C ALA A 50 14.80 -30.16 5.34
N GLY A 51 14.56 -31.11 6.24
CA GLY A 51 13.41 -32.01 6.14
C GLY A 51 12.07 -31.33 6.43
N ARG A 52 12.11 -30.26 7.24
CA ARG A 52 11.00 -29.36 7.51
C ARG A 52 11.53 -27.92 7.59
N TYR A 53 10.70 -26.98 7.17
CA TYR A 53 10.93 -25.53 7.28
C TYR A 53 9.54 -24.88 7.38
N PRO A 54 9.30 -23.92 8.30
CA PRO A 54 10.25 -23.16 9.13
C PRO A 54 10.76 -23.83 10.41
N GLU A 55 10.35 -25.06 10.74
CA GLU A 55 10.82 -25.79 11.94
C GLU A 55 11.92 -26.81 11.61
N PRO A 56 13.04 -26.87 12.37
CA PRO A 56 14.09 -27.83 12.09
C PRO A 56 13.67 -29.25 12.47
N GLU A 57 14.14 -30.22 11.70
CA GLU A 57 13.97 -31.64 12.00
C GLU A 57 15.10 -32.16 12.91
N ARG A 58 14.77 -33.11 13.79
CA ARG A 58 15.77 -33.83 14.59
C ARG A 58 16.22 -35.08 13.83
N LEU A 59 17.50 -35.16 13.51
CA LEU A 59 18.09 -36.22 12.68
C LEU A 59 18.92 -37.21 13.52
N ASP A 60 18.87 -38.49 13.15
CA ASP A 60 19.88 -39.47 13.58
C ASP A 60 21.13 -39.33 12.69
N VAL A 61 22.13 -38.62 13.23
CA VAL A 61 23.36 -38.27 12.50
C VAL A 61 24.54 -39.19 12.84
N ALA A 62 24.34 -40.32 13.53
CA ALA A 62 25.44 -41.18 13.96
C ALA A 62 26.31 -41.65 12.78
N GLY A 63 25.67 -42.19 11.72
CA GLY A 63 26.38 -42.64 10.51
C GLY A 63 27.02 -41.50 9.72
N LEU A 64 26.37 -40.32 9.69
CA LEU A 64 26.91 -39.12 9.05
C LEU A 64 28.18 -38.64 9.78
N ALA A 65 28.16 -38.61 11.10
CA ALA A 65 29.29 -38.20 11.92
C ALA A 65 30.48 -39.16 11.76
N GLU A 66 30.23 -40.47 11.63
CA GLU A 66 31.29 -41.45 11.31
C GLU A 66 31.86 -41.23 9.91
N TYR A 67 31.01 -41.03 8.90
CA TYR A 67 31.41 -40.74 7.52
C TYR A 67 32.31 -39.50 7.43
N VAL A 68 31.92 -38.39 8.05
CA VAL A 68 32.72 -37.15 8.02
C VAL A 68 34.05 -37.36 8.75
N ARG A 69 34.06 -37.97 9.95
CA ARG A 69 35.31 -38.24 10.69
C ARG A 69 36.31 -39.10 9.89
N ALA A 70 35.80 -39.98 9.02
CA ALA A 70 36.60 -40.85 8.16
C ALA A 70 37.13 -40.17 6.87
N GLY A 71 36.93 -38.87 6.71
CA GLY A 71 37.41 -38.12 5.53
C GLY A 71 36.31 -37.70 4.55
N GLY A 72 35.04 -37.99 4.85
CA GLY A 72 33.91 -37.59 4.02
C GLY A 72 33.61 -36.09 4.06
N SER A 73 33.03 -35.58 2.97
CA SER A 73 32.48 -34.22 2.89
C SER A 73 30.96 -34.26 3.00
N ALA A 74 30.39 -33.49 3.93
CA ALA A 74 28.94 -33.39 4.10
C ALA A 74 28.46 -31.92 4.15
N TYR A 75 27.29 -31.66 3.60
CA TYR A 75 26.49 -30.45 3.87
C TYR A 75 25.24 -30.84 4.65
N VAL A 76 24.91 -30.05 5.67
CA VAL A 76 23.67 -30.19 6.45
C VAL A 76 23.12 -28.79 6.68
N GLU A 77 21.82 -28.60 6.46
CA GLU A 77 21.14 -27.34 6.77
C GLU A 77 20.01 -27.53 7.78
N PHE A 78 19.87 -26.54 8.66
CA PHE A 78 18.72 -26.32 9.53
C PHE A 78 18.14 -27.60 10.19
N ALA A 79 19.00 -28.33 10.89
CA ALA A 79 18.64 -29.57 11.57
C ALA A 79 19.12 -29.56 13.02
N LEU A 80 18.58 -30.48 13.83
CA LEU A 80 18.99 -30.74 15.21
C LEU A 80 19.48 -32.19 15.34
N ASP A 81 20.33 -32.47 16.33
CA ASP A 81 20.73 -33.83 16.67
C ASP A 81 20.75 -34.09 18.18
N ASP A 82 20.87 -35.37 18.56
CA ASP A 82 20.92 -35.81 19.96
C ASP A 82 22.34 -36.07 20.48
N ILE A 83 23.34 -36.13 19.59
CA ILE A 83 24.72 -36.52 19.93
C ILE A 83 25.70 -35.34 19.94
N GLY A 84 25.24 -34.13 19.64
CA GLY A 84 26.03 -32.90 19.65
C GLY A 84 27.06 -32.84 18.50
N PHE A 85 26.78 -33.51 17.38
CA PHE A 85 27.57 -33.41 16.17
C PHE A 85 27.28 -32.13 15.40
N LEU A 86 26.01 -31.70 15.34
CA LEU A 86 25.61 -30.47 14.69
C LEU A 86 25.68 -29.28 15.66
N PRO A 87 26.10 -28.08 15.21
CA PRO A 87 25.93 -26.86 15.99
C PRO A 87 24.44 -26.60 16.27
N THR A 88 24.10 -26.26 17.51
CA THR A 88 22.72 -25.96 17.93
C THR A 88 22.65 -24.58 18.58
N GLY A 89 21.52 -23.91 18.40
CA GLY A 89 21.25 -22.57 18.94
C GLY A 89 19.75 -22.32 19.13
N GLU A 90 19.41 -21.12 19.57
CA GLU A 90 18.01 -20.67 19.59
C GLU A 90 17.50 -20.45 18.17
N ILE A 91 16.26 -20.87 17.89
CA ILE A 91 15.63 -20.64 16.59
C ILE A 91 14.93 -19.28 16.65
N ARG A 92 15.18 -18.44 15.65
CA ARG A 92 14.55 -17.12 15.53
C ARG A 92 14.25 -16.76 14.07
N THR A 93 13.27 -15.89 13.90
CA THR A 93 13.02 -15.20 12.62
C THR A 93 14.10 -14.13 12.40
N ALA A 94 14.69 -14.10 11.21
CA ALA A 94 15.42 -12.96 10.68
C ALA A 94 14.39 -11.95 10.15
N HIS A 95 14.27 -10.80 10.82
CA HIS A 95 13.29 -9.77 10.44
C HIS A 95 13.97 -8.74 9.53
N ILE A 96 14.97 -8.05 10.09
CA ILE A 96 15.75 -7.03 9.40
C ILE A 96 17.17 -7.52 9.08
N GLU A 97 17.61 -8.56 9.77
CA GLU A 97 18.89 -9.20 9.50
C GLU A 97 18.88 -9.84 8.11
N ARG A 98 20.00 -9.71 7.42
CA ARG A 98 20.25 -10.31 6.11
C ARG A 98 21.54 -11.12 6.15
N ILE A 99 21.66 -12.13 5.29
CA ILE A 99 22.93 -12.83 5.12
C ILE A 99 23.90 -11.96 4.34
N PHE A 100 25.17 -11.97 4.74
CA PHE A 100 26.28 -11.46 3.94
C PHE A 100 27.45 -12.44 3.96
N THR A 101 28.26 -12.43 2.90
CA THR A 101 29.47 -13.25 2.83
C THR A 101 30.60 -12.69 3.70
N THR A 102 31.26 -13.54 4.45
CA THR A 102 32.42 -13.16 5.29
C THR A 102 33.75 -13.57 4.68
N ALA A 103 33.72 -14.51 3.74
CA ALA A 103 34.89 -15.03 3.02
C ALA A 103 34.75 -14.81 1.50
N ALA A 104 35.88 -14.79 0.81
CA ALA A 104 35.89 -14.81 -0.65
C ALA A 104 35.50 -16.20 -1.14
N LEU A 105 34.38 -16.28 -1.86
CA LEU A 105 33.86 -17.50 -2.45
C LEU A 105 33.97 -17.40 -3.98
N ALA A 106 33.99 -18.54 -4.68
CA ALA A 106 34.15 -18.53 -6.14
C ALA A 106 32.98 -17.77 -6.81
N GLY A 107 33.23 -16.53 -7.26
CA GLY A 107 32.22 -15.66 -7.88
C GLY A 107 31.34 -14.88 -6.89
N ILE A 108 31.66 -14.89 -5.60
CA ILE A 108 30.98 -14.06 -4.58
C ILE A 108 32.04 -13.47 -3.65
N GLU A 109 32.23 -12.16 -3.70
CA GLU A 109 33.18 -11.45 -2.86
C GLU A 109 32.67 -11.31 -1.42
N PRO A 110 33.54 -11.05 -0.43
CA PRO A 110 33.12 -10.69 0.93
C PRO A 110 32.19 -9.46 0.93
N LEU A 111 31.29 -9.41 1.91
CA LEU A 111 30.28 -8.38 2.13
C LEU A 111 29.13 -8.35 1.12
N HIS A 112 29.10 -9.23 0.12
CA HIS A 112 27.94 -9.37 -0.75
C HIS A 112 26.73 -9.87 0.04
N ILE A 113 25.59 -9.22 -0.17
CA ILE A 113 24.33 -9.49 0.53
C ILE A 113 23.56 -10.62 -0.15
N LEU A 114 23.00 -11.52 0.64
CA LEU A 114 21.99 -12.47 0.25
C LEU A 114 20.76 -12.07 1.05
N ASP A 115 19.70 -11.64 0.37
CA ASP A 115 18.49 -11.14 0.98
C ASP A 115 17.46 -12.27 1.02
N GLU A 116 17.42 -12.97 2.14
CA GLU A 116 16.34 -13.88 2.50
C GLU A 116 15.20 -13.14 3.19
N HIS A 117 13.97 -13.60 2.96
CA HIS A 117 12.77 -12.96 3.52
C HIS A 117 12.22 -13.80 4.65
N SER A 118 12.04 -13.18 5.82
CA SER A 118 11.43 -13.77 7.02
C SER A 118 11.91 -15.19 7.34
N SER A 119 13.20 -15.45 7.11
CA SER A 119 13.78 -16.78 7.25
C SER A 119 13.88 -17.17 8.72
N GLN A 120 13.74 -18.46 9.04
CA GLN A 120 14.11 -19.01 10.34
C GLN A 120 15.58 -19.42 10.34
N ALA A 121 16.32 -19.00 11.36
CA ALA A 121 17.71 -19.35 11.55
C ALA A 121 18.01 -19.80 12.98
N GLN A 122 18.95 -20.73 13.11
CA GLN A 122 19.53 -21.13 14.40
C GLN A 122 20.67 -20.17 14.75
N GLN A 123 20.53 -19.42 15.83
CA GLN A 123 21.58 -18.55 16.35
C GLN A 123 22.64 -19.39 17.09
N VAL A 124 23.55 -19.98 16.31
CA VAL A 124 24.63 -20.83 16.84
C VAL A 124 25.87 -20.00 17.18
N VAL A 125 26.69 -20.51 18.09
CA VAL A 125 28.07 -20.03 18.27
C VAL A 125 28.99 -20.89 17.41
N ALA A 126 29.75 -20.28 16.51
CA ALA A 126 30.68 -21.01 15.65
C ALA A 126 31.70 -21.81 16.49
N PRO A 127 31.93 -23.11 16.17
CA PRO A 127 33.05 -23.84 16.75
C PRO A 127 34.38 -23.11 16.51
N SER A 128 35.33 -23.20 17.45
CA SER A 128 36.58 -22.43 17.37
C SER A 128 37.49 -22.78 16.19
N ASN A 129 37.27 -23.93 15.56
CA ASN A 129 37.97 -24.39 14.37
C ASN A 129 37.17 -24.19 13.07
N ALA A 130 35.95 -23.65 13.15
CA ALA A 130 35.10 -23.41 11.99
C ALA A 130 35.49 -22.09 11.29
N VAL A 131 35.25 -22.02 9.99
CA VAL A 131 35.31 -20.79 9.20
C VAL A 131 33.87 -20.37 8.89
N GLU A 132 33.50 -19.15 9.27
CA GLU A 132 32.26 -18.54 8.82
C GLU A 132 32.41 -18.14 7.36
N LEU A 133 31.62 -18.74 6.46
CA LEU A 133 31.56 -18.39 5.04
C LEU A 133 30.51 -17.30 4.78
N CYS A 134 29.41 -17.35 5.54
CA CYS A 134 28.35 -16.36 5.52
C CYS A 134 27.83 -16.14 6.95
N SER A 135 27.38 -14.92 7.25
CA SER A 135 26.83 -14.55 8.56
C SER A 135 25.59 -13.69 8.39
N TYR A 136 24.68 -13.78 9.35
CA TYR A 136 23.56 -12.86 9.51
C TYR A 136 24.02 -11.59 10.20
N GLY A 137 23.38 -10.47 9.84
CA GLY A 137 23.42 -9.24 10.61
C GLY A 137 22.51 -8.17 10.01
N THR A 138 22.20 -7.14 10.80
CA THR A 138 21.57 -5.93 10.27
C THR A 138 22.61 -5.16 9.47
N VAL A 139 22.63 -5.37 8.15
CA VAL A 139 23.54 -4.69 7.23
C VAL A 139 22.76 -3.67 6.43
N ALA A 140 23.31 -2.49 6.17
CA ALA A 140 22.77 -1.54 5.19
C ALA A 140 23.50 -1.71 3.85
N GLY A 141 22.76 -1.53 2.76
CA GLY A 141 23.27 -1.74 1.40
C GLY A 141 22.28 -2.42 0.46
N THR A 142 22.44 -2.19 -0.85
CA THR A 142 21.65 -2.87 -1.89
C THR A 142 22.28 -4.23 -2.21
N HIS A 143 23.45 -4.24 -2.85
CA HIS A 143 24.15 -5.47 -3.25
C HIS A 143 25.23 -5.92 -2.26
N GLU A 144 25.80 -4.99 -1.49
CA GLU A 144 26.89 -5.24 -0.54
C GLU A 144 26.66 -4.48 0.76
N ALA A 145 27.21 -4.97 1.87
CA ALA A 145 27.18 -4.29 3.16
C ALA A 145 28.14 -3.08 3.15
N ILE A 146 27.65 -1.91 2.76
CA ILE A 146 28.46 -0.72 2.47
C ILE A 146 29.18 -0.13 3.71
N PHE A 147 28.71 -0.45 4.92
CA PHE A 147 29.36 -0.06 6.18
C PHE A 147 30.21 -1.18 6.78
N GLY A 148 30.42 -2.27 6.05
CA GLY A 148 31.07 -3.47 6.56
C GLY A 148 30.16 -4.28 7.49
N PRO A 149 30.74 -5.30 8.18
CA PRO A 149 29.99 -6.17 9.07
C PRO A 149 29.46 -5.40 10.29
N PRO A 150 28.24 -5.68 10.77
CA PRO A 150 27.69 -5.05 11.96
C PRO A 150 28.32 -5.62 13.23
N GLU A 151 28.12 -4.92 14.37
CA GLU A 151 28.67 -5.37 15.67
C GLU A 151 28.08 -6.71 16.12
N VAL A 152 26.79 -6.94 15.85
CA VAL A 152 26.08 -8.16 16.20
C VAL A 152 25.87 -9.00 14.96
N THR A 153 26.51 -10.16 14.93
CA THR A 153 26.39 -11.15 13.86
C THR A 153 26.26 -12.55 14.44
N PHE A 154 25.75 -13.47 13.62
CA PHE A 154 25.80 -14.90 13.91
C PHE A 154 25.93 -15.71 12.61
N PRO A 155 26.48 -16.93 12.63
CA PRO A 155 26.76 -17.67 11.41
C PRO A 155 25.50 -18.02 10.62
N ALA A 156 25.59 -17.94 9.29
CA ALA A 156 24.61 -18.44 8.33
C ALA A 156 25.09 -19.74 7.66
N LEU A 157 26.39 -19.80 7.32
CA LEU A 157 27.05 -20.96 6.72
C LEU A 157 28.46 -21.12 7.30
N LEU A 158 28.72 -22.30 7.87
CA LEU A 158 29.99 -22.68 8.49
C LEU A 158 30.70 -23.75 7.65
N ASP A 159 32.03 -23.64 7.53
CA ASP A 159 32.93 -24.73 7.13
C ASP A 159 33.66 -25.27 8.37
N ILE A 160 33.31 -26.50 8.78
CA ILE A 160 33.76 -27.11 10.02
C ILE A 160 34.64 -28.33 9.69
N PRO A 161 35.95 -28.27 9.98
CA PRO A 161 36.81 -29.44 9.92
C PRO A 161 36.43 -30.46 11.00
N VAL A 162 36.23 -31.73 10.64
CA VAL A 162 35.92 -32.81 11.58
C VAL A 162 36.74 -34.05 11.26
N GLY A 163 37.73 -34.35 12.11
CA GLY A 163 38.69 -35.43 11.84
C GLY A 163 39.46 -35.13 10.54
N ASP A 164 39.46 -36.08 9.62
CA ASP A 164 40.06 -35.92 8.29
C ASP A 164 39.07 -35.37 7.24
N GLY A 165 37.79 -35.18 7.60
CA GLY A 165 36.74 -34.71 6.70
C GLY A 165 36.23 -33.31 7.02
N ARG A 166 35.09 -32.97 6.39
CA ARG A 166 34.50 -31.63 6.40
C ARG A 166 32.99 -31.68 6.56
N LEU A 167 32.46 -30.80 7.40
CA LEU A 167 31.04 -30.50 7.53
C LEU A 167 30.79 -29.03 7.15
N LEU A 168 30.04 -28.82 6.08
CA LEU A 168 29.40 -27.53 5.80
C LEU A 168 28.06 -27.49 6.52
N TYR A 169 27.87 -26.55 7.44
CA TYR A 169 26.63 -26.45 8.22
C TYR A 169 25.96 -25.11 7.97
N ALA A 170 24.75 -25.14 7.42
CA ALA A 170 23.92 -23.94 7.28
C ALA A 170 22.91 -23.83 8.44
N THR A 171 22.85 -22.67 9.06
CA THR A 171 21.98 -22.41 10.22
C THR A 171 20.56 -22.04 9.82
N THR A 172 20.28 -21.97 8.53
CA THR A 172 18.97 -21.80 7.88
C THR A 172 18.91 -22.70 6.65
N ALA A 173 17.74 -22.88 6.05
CA ALA A 173 17.57 -23.67 4.83
C ALA A 173 17.97 -22.84 3.59
N LEU A 174 19.23 -22.90 3.17
CA LEU A 174 19.70 -22.18 1.97
C LEU A 174 19.08 -22.74 0.68
N SER A 175 18.72 -24.04 0.69
CA SER A 175 17.99 -24.67 -0.40
C SER A 175 16.60 -24.06 -0.62
N HIS A 176 16.03 -23.40 0.39
CA HIS A 176 14.69 -22.80 0.37
C HIS A 176 14.57 -21.56 -0.52
N HIS A 177 15.68 -21.03 -1.05
CA HIS A 177 15.70 -19.79 -1.83
C HIS A 177 14.72 -19.73 -3.01
N LEU A 178 14.40 -20.87 -3.63
CA LEU A 178 13.39 -20.93 -4.71
C LEU A 178 11.98 -20.70 -4.17
N LYS A 179 11.60 -21.44 -3.12
CA LYS A 179 10.27 -21.36 -2.52
C LYS A 179 10.07 -20.05 -1.75
N GLY A 180 11.07 -19.64 -0.97
CA GLY A 180 11.07 -18.36 -0.24
C GLY A 180 11.37 -17.12 -1.09
N ARG A 181 11.58 -17.28 -2.41
CA ARG A 181 11.83 -16.19 -3.37
C ARG A 181 13.02 -15.29 -3.05
N TYR A 182 14.08 -15.83 -2.44
CA TYR A 182 15.21 -15.03 -1.97
C TYR A 182 15.97 -14.36 -3.13
N LYS A 183 16.60 -13.22 -2.81
CA LYS A 183 17.24 -12.33 -3.78
C LYS A 183 18.68 -12.00 -3.43
N PRO A 184 19.53 -11.61 -4.40
CA PRO A 184 19.36 -11.78 -5.84
C PRO A 184 19.40 -13.27 -6.25
N VAL A 185 18.53 -13.70 -7.17
CA VAL A 185 18.38 -15.13 -7.55
C VAL A 185 19.70 -15.73 -8.03
N ARG A 186 20.46 -14.98 -8.85
CA ARG A 186 21.75 -15.46 -9.39
C ARG A 186 22.78 -15.72 -8.30
N ARG A 187 22.80 -14.88 -7.26
CA ARG A 187 23.75 -15.00 -6.16
C ARG A 187 23.43 -16.20 -5.27
N TRP A 188 22.16 -16.46 -5.00
CA TRP A 188 21.71 -17.67 -4.30
C TRP A 188 22.07 -18.94 -5.06
N ARG A 189 21.80 -18.99 -6.37
CA ARG A 189 22.20 -20.12 -7.23
C ARG A 189 23.71 -20.31 -7.22
N ARG A 190 24.48 -19.22 -7.27
CA ARG A 190 25.95 -19.29 -7.21
C ARG A 190 26.45 -19.80 -5.86
N LEU A 191 25.81 -19.43 -4.74
CA LEU A 191 26.18 -19.94 -3.42
C LEU A 191 26.02 -21.47 -3.34
N LEU A 192 24.91 -22.02 -3.85
CA LEU A 192 24.71 -23.47 -3.87
C LEU A 192 25.74 -24.20 -4.75
N GLN A 193 26.12 -23.61 -5.89
CA GLN A 193 27.23 -24.12 -6.70
C GLN A 193 28.55 -24.10 -5.91
N VAL A 194 28.85 -23.03 -5.17
CA VAL A 194 30.02 -22.95 -4.28
C VAL A 194 30.01 -24.07 -3.25
N VAL A 195 28.87 -24.35 -2.62
CA VAL A 195 28.72 -25.48 -1.69
C VAL A 195 29.05 -26.80 -2.40
N VAL A 196 28.48 -27.07 -3.57
CA VAL A 196 28.78 -28.27 -4.36
C VAL A 196 30.28 -28.37 -4.71
N GLY A 197 30.90 -27.26 -5.13
CA GLY A 197 32.34 -27.17 -5.41
C GLY A 197 33.19 -27.50 -4.19
N GLN A 198 32.84 -26.99 -3.02
CA GLN A 198 33.56 -27.26 -1.78
C GLN A 198 33.42 -28.71 -1.29
N LEU A 199 32.26 -29.34 -1.51
CA LEU A 199 32.02 -30.72 -1.11
C LEU A 199 32.75 -31.73 -2.01
N THR A 200 32.78 -31.47 -3.31
CA THR A 200 33.19 -32.45 -4.33
C THR A 200 34.56 -32.17 -4.95
N GLY A 201 35.09 -30.95 -4.79
CA GLY A 201 36.31 -30.50 -5.43
C GLY A 201 36.16 -30.22 -6.93
N VAL A 202 34.94 -30.25 -7.47
CA VAL A 202 34.69 -29.91 -8.88
C VAL A 202 35.00 -28.42 -9.10
N GLN A 203 35.67 -28.12 -10.21
CA GLN A 203 35.85 -26.74 -10.64
C GLN A 203 34.53 -26.22 -11.21
N LEU A 204 34.03 -25.12 -10.66
CA LEU A 204 32.81 -24.51 -11.12
C LEU A 204 33.02 -23.88 -12.49
N ALA A 205 32.05 -24.10 -13.38
CA ALA A 205 32.00 -23.39 -14.65
C ALA A 205 31.89 -21.87 -14.40
N GLU A 206 32.39 -21.12 -15.39
CA GLU A 206 32.23 -19.68 -15.48
C GLU A 206 30.74 -19.33 -15.60
N ASP A 207 30.34 -18.26 -14.95
CA ASP A 207 28.97 -17.75 -15.08
C ASP A 207 28.90 -16.88 -16.34
N ILE A 208 28.04 -17.30 -17.28
CA ILE A 208 27.76 -16.56 -18.51
C ILE A 208 26.33 -16.06 -18.41
N GLU A 209 26.12 -14.79 -18.74
CA GLU A 209 24.79 -14.20 -18.91
C GLU A 209 24.60 -13.78 -20.36
N VAL A 210 23.50 -14.19 -20.99
CA VAL A 210 23.14 -13.84 -22.36
C VAL A 210 21.78 -13.17 -22.35
N PHE A 211 21.68 -11.96 -22.89
CA PHE A 211 20.43 -11.20 -22.97
C PHE A 211 20.44 -10.25 -24.17
N THR A 212 19.30 -9.65 -24.48
CA THR A 212 19.19 -8.59 -25.49
C THR A 212 19.09 -7.22 -24.83
N GLU A 213 19.54 -6.17 -25.52
CA GLU A 213 19.24 -4.78 -25.15
C GLU A 213 18.47 -4.10 -26.29
N PRO A 214 17.21 -3.67 -26.05
CA PRO A 214 16.47 -3.83 -24.80
C PRO A 214 16.08 -5.30 -24.52
N ARG A 215 15.84 -5.63 -23.25
CA ARG A 215 15.41 -6.98 -22.82
C ARG A 215 13.92 -7.19 -23.09
N VAL A 216 13.52 -8.46 -23.29
CA VAL A 216 12.12 -8.94 -23.43
C VAL A 216 11.41 -8.47 -24.70
N TRP A 217 11.36 -7.17 -24.97
CA TRP A 217 10.58 -6.60 -26.07
C TRP A 217 11.18 -5.29 -26.62
N VAL A 218 11.05 -5.07 -27.93
CA VAL A 218 11.47 -3.85 -28.63
C VAL A 218 10.39 -3.36 -29.60
N ALA A 219 10.28 -2.04 -29.75
CA ALA A 219 9.29 -1.45 -30.65
C ALA A 219 9.64 -1.72 -32.13
N THR A 220 8.63 -1.86 -32.99
CA THR A 220 8.80 -1.99 -34.44
C THR A 220 9.72 -0.90 -34.99
N GLY A 221 10.80 -1.32 -35.67
CA GLY A 221 11.78 -0.42 -36.29
C GLY A 221 12.89 0.07 -35.36
N GLU A 222 12.87 -0.29 -34.08
CA GLU A 222 13.97 -0.01 -33.15
C GLU A 222 14.99 -1.15 -33.11
N PRO A 223 16.28 -0.85 -32.93
CA PRO A 223 17.31 -1.86 -32.95
C PRO A 223 17.42 -2.63 -31.63
N VAL A 224 17.93 -3.84 -31.71
CA VAL A 224 18.31 -4.69 -30.57
C VAL A 224 19.80 -5.07 -30.67
N LYS A 225 20.49 -5.20 -29.53
CA LYS A 225 21.83 -5.79 -29.44
C LYS A 225 21.79 -7.08 -28.64
N LEU A 226 22.59 -8.06 -29.03
CA LEU A 226 22.92 -9.21 -28.19
C LEU A 226 24.03 -8.79 -27.21
N VAL A 227 23.81 -9.04 -25.92
CA VAL A 227 24.76 -8.76 -24.85
C VAL A 227 25.14 -10.05 -24.15
N VAL A 228 26.44 -10.23 -23.93
CA VAL A 228 26.96 -11.35 -23.15
C VAL A 228 27.87 -10.83 -22.06
N ARG A 229 27.60 -11.20 -20.80
CA ARG A 229 28.52 -10.99 -19.69
C ARG A 229 29.25 -12.30 -19.40
N SER A 230 30.57 -12.29 -19.46
CA SER A 230 31.44 -13.46 -19.32
C SER A 230 32.88 -13.01 -19.11
N CYS A 231 33.71 -13.74 -18.36
CA CYS A 231 35.13 -13.41 -18.22
C CYS A 231 35.98 -13.77 -19.45
N ILE A 232 35.44 -14.63 -20.34
CA ILE A 232 36.07 -15.06 -21.59
C ILE A 232 35.19 -14.68 -22.77
N LYS A 233 35.81 -14.41 -23.94
CA LYS A 233 35.06 -14.15 -25.17
C LYS A 233 34.22 -15.40 -25.52
N PRO A 234 32.88 -15.30 -25.51
CA PRO A 234 32.02 -16.43 -25.77
C PRO A 234 31.95 -16.71 -27.28
N VAL A 235 31.58 -17.95 -27.63
CA VAL A 235 31.27 -18.33 -29.02
C VAL A 235 29.79 -18.05 -29.27
N ALA A 236 29.51 -17.20 -30.27
CA ALA A 236 28.18 -16.75 -30.65
C ALA A 236 27.99 -16.77 -32.16
N GLU A 237 26.73 -16.77 -32.60
CA GLU A 237 26.36 -16.66 -34.02
C GLU A 237 26.65 -15.28 -34.60
N LEU A 238 26.49 -14.24 -33.78
CA LEU A 238 26.86 -12.87 -34.10
C LEU A 238 28.31 -12.61 -33.71
N ASP A 239 29.00 -11.73 -34.45
CA ASP A 239 30.29 -11.23 -33.98
C ASP A 239 30.07 -10.37 -32.74
N LEU A 240 30.91 -10.59 -31.74
CA LEU A 240 30.82 -9.98 -30.43
C LEU A 240 32.10 -9.19 -30.11
N ILE A 241 31.92 -7.93 -29.78
CA ILE A 241 32.98 -6.98 -29.43
C ILE A 241 32.95 -6.75 -27.93
N GLU A 242 34.10 -6.88 -27.27
CA GLU A 242 34.21 -6.52 -25.85
C GLU A 242 34.16 -5.00 -25.69
N THR A 243 33.09 -4.49 -25.10
CA THR A 243 32.87 -3.04 -24.93
C THR A 243 33.40 -2.52 -23.60
N LYS A 244 33.43 -3.39 -22.59
CA LYS A 244 34.11 -3.21 -21.31
C LYS A 244 34.52 -4.59 -20.77
N PRO A 245 35.49 -4.67 -19.83
CA PRO A 245 35.97 -5.96 -19.33
C PRO A 245 34.81 -6.89 -18.95
N GLY A 246 34.75 -8.02 -19.64
CA GLY A 246 33.76 -9.07 -19.44
C GLY A 246 32.34 -8.76 -19.94
N ARG A 247 32.15 -7.73 -20.78
CA ARG A 247 30.88 -7.44 -21.46
C ARG A 247 31.09 -7.37 -22.96
N PHE A 248 30.39 -8.23 -23.68
CA PHE A 248 30.47 -8.39 -25.12
C PHE A 248 29.15 -7.99 -25.78
N GLU A 249 29.21 -7.29 -26.90
CA GLU A 249 28.05 -6.78 -27.65
C GLU A 249 28.12 -7.14 -29.13
N SER A 250 26.97 -7.43 -29.73
CA SER A 250 26.83 -7.44 -31.18
C SER A 250 26.65 -6.03 -31.75
N ASP A 251 26.83 -5.90 -33.07
CA ASP A 251 26.27 -4.77 -33.80
C ASP A 251 24.74 -4.69 -33.64
N LEU A 252 24.17 -3.52 -33.91
CA LEU A 252 22.72 -3.29 -33.90
C LEU A 252 22.02 -4.20 -34.91
N GLN A 253 21.00 -4.92 -34.44
CA GLN A 253 20.13 -5.77 -35.25
C GLN A 253 18.77 -5.10 -35.42
N TYR A 254 18.28 -5.00 -36.66
CA TYR A 254 16.93 -4.53 -36.97
C TYR A 254 16.10 -5.72 -37.40
N LEU A 255 15.22 -6.15 -36.49
CA LEU A 255 14.43 -7.36 -36.66
C LEU A 255 13.02 -7.02 -37.17
N ALA A 256 12.40 -7.96 -37.88
CA ALA A 256 10.98 -7.86 -38.22
C ALA A 256 10.11 -8.12 -36.99
N ASP A 257 8.84 -7.71 -37.01
CA ASP A 257 7.90 -8.04 -35.93
C ASP A 257 7.80 -9.56 -35.73
N GLY A 258 7.75 -9.99 -34.46
CA GLY A 258 7.75 -11.40 -34.07
C GLY A 258 8.75 -11.74 -32.97
N GLU A 259 8.84 -13.02 -32.62
CA GLU A 259 9.78 -13.55 -31.64
C GLU A 259 11.10 -13.95 -32.30
N HIS A 260 12.22 -13.57 -31.70
CA HIS A 260 13.57 -13.86 -32.19
C HIS A 260 14.45 -14.35 -31.05
N SER A 261 15.34 -15.29 -31.35
CA SER A 261 16.25 -15.84 -30.35
C SER A 261 17.70 -15.88 -30.85
N PHE A 262 18.63 -15.70 -29.91
CA PHE A 262 20.07 -15.78 -30.12
C PHE A 262 20.66 -16.85 -29.21
N THR A 263 21.59 -17.66 -29.72
CA THR A 263 22.24 -18.71 -28.93
C THR A 263 23.73 -18.38 -28.73
N VAL A 264 24.20 -18.45 -27.48
CA VAL A 264 25.60 -18.23 -27.11
C VAL A 264 26.00 -19.23 -26.03
N GLY A 265 27.04 -20.03 -26.27
CA GLY A 265 27.56 -20.96 -25.26
C GLY A 265 26.54 -21.97 -24.70
N GLY A 266 25.48 -22.29 -25.47
CA GLY A 266 24.39 -23.17 -25.02
C GLY A 266 23.28 -22.48 -24.23
N GLN A 267 23.39 -21.17 -23.96
CA GLN A 267 22.31 -20.33 -23.45
C GLN A 267 21.58 -19.62 -24.59
N GLN A 268 20.31 -19.29 -24.37
CA GLN A 268 19.47 -18.61 -25.34
C GLN A 268 18.93 -17.30 -24.76
N ALA A 269 18.96 -16.23 -25.55
CA ALA A 269 18.26 -14.98 -25.26
C ALA A 269 17.16 -14.75 -26.29
N THR A 270 15.97 -14.36 -25.84
CA THR A 270 14.80 -14.11 -26.70
C THR A 270 14.32 -12.67 -26.57
N VAL A 271 13.88 -12.09 -27.68
CA VAL A 271 13.26 -10.76 -27.74
C VAL A 271 12.07 -10.79 -28.69
N THR A 272 10.99 -10.11 -28.30
CA THR A 272 9.82 -9.89 -29.16
C THR A 272 9.87 -8.51 -29.77
N VAL A 273 9.60 -8.39 -31.07
CA VAL A 273 9.48 -7.10 -31.76
C VAL A 273 8.00 -6.85 -32.09
N GLY A 274 7.48 -5.66 -31.81
CA GLY A 274 6.12 -5.31 -32.22
C GLY A 274 5.72 -3.86 -31.93
N PRO A 275 4.48 -3.46 -32.25
CA PRO A 275 4.02 -2.09 -32.07
C PRO A 275 3.81 -1.70 -30.59
N ARG A 276 4.19 -0.47 -30.22
CA ARG A 276 3.96 0.08 -28.86
C ARG A 276 2.50 0.02 -28.43
N ALA A 277 1.58 0.37 -29.32
CA ALA A 277 0.15 0.37 -29.01
C ALA A 277 -0.36 -1.01 -28.55
N GLU A 278 0.10 -2.09 -29.20
CA GLU A 278 -0.27 -3.46 -28.83
C GLU A 278 0.40 -3.88 -27.51
N ARG A 279 1.69 -3.57 -27.33
CA ARG A 279 2.41 -3.89 -26.09
C ARG A 279 1.80 -3.17 -24.89
N TYR A 280 1.50 -1.89 -25.01
CA TYR A 280 0.90 -1.11 -23.92
C TYR A 280 -0.54 -1.53 -23.67
N ARG A 281 -1.31 -1.88 -24.71
CA ARG A 281 -2.66 -2.42 -24.52
C ARG A 281 -2.61 -3.72 -23.71
N ARG A 282 -1.71 -4.65 -24.07
CA ARG A 282 -1.49 -5.88 -23.32
C ARG A 282 -1.10 -5.63 -21.86
N MET A 283 -0.21 -4.66 -21.62
CA MET A 283 0.22 -4.28 -20.28
C MET A 283 -0.97 -3.82 -19.42
N VAL A 284 -1.84 -2.96 -19.98
CA VAL A 284 -3.07 -2.51 -19.32
C VAL A 284 -4.04 -3.66 -19.06
N ASP A 285 -4.26 -4.54 -20.05
CA ASP A 285 -5.19 -5.68 -19.94
C ASP A 285 -4.80 -6.61 -18.78
N ARG A 286 -3.51 -6.91 -18.66
CA ARG A 286 -2.99 -7.79 -17.61
C ARG A 286 -3.07 -7.15 -16.22
N ALA A 287 -2.74 -5.87 -16.12
CA ALA A 287 -2.85 -5.14 -14.86
C ALA A 287 -4.30 -4.98 -14.39
N ILE A 288 -5.27 -4.81 -15.29
CA ILE A 288 -6.70 -4.81 -14.94
C ILE A 288 -7.15 -6.20 -14.48
N ALA A 289 -6.71 -7.27 -15.16
CA ALA A 289 -7.04 -8.65 -14.78
C ALA A 289 -6.43 -9.05 -13.43
N TRP A 290 -5.25 -8.53 -13.09
CA TRP A 290 -4.57 -8.77 -11.82
C TRP A 290 -5.45 -8.43 -10.61
N TYR A 291 -6.25 -7.36 -10.64
CA TYR A 291 -7.15 -7.02 -9.52
C TYR A 291 -8.12 -8.15 -9.17
N ASP A 292 -8.60 -8.89 -10.18
CA ASP A 292 -9.50 -10.03 -9.96
C ASP A 292 -8.72 -11.27 -9.51
N TRP A 293 -7.64 -11.61 -10.20
CA TRP A 293 -6.87 -12.83 -9.93
C TRP A 293 -6.18 -12.80 -8.57
N ALA A 294 -5.63 -11.64 -8.18
CA ALA A 294 -4.97 -11.47 -6.90
C ALA A 294 -5.94 -11.17 -5.74
N GLY A 295 -7.25 -11.12 -5.99
CA GLY A 295 -8.26 -10.92 -4.96
C GLY A 295 -8.23 -9.52 -4.34
N MET A 296 -7.96 -8.48 -5.13
CA MET A 296 -7.85 -7.11 -4.63
C MET A 296 -9.21 -6.51 -4.23
N PHE A 297 -10.34 -6.97 -4.77
CA PHE A 297 -11.66 -6.50 -4.35
C PHE A 297 -12.14 -7.19 -3.07
N TYR A 298 -12.55 -6.42 -2.07
CA TYR A 298 -13.10 -6.97 -0.82
C TYR A 298 -14.48 -7.59 -1.04
N ASP A 299 -14.71 -8.85 -0.66
CA ASP A 299 -15.99 -9.59 -0.59
C ASP A 299 -16.94 -9.58 -1.83
N ALA A 300 -16.74 -8.66 -2.77
CA ALA A 300 -17.62 -8.32 -3.87
C ALA A 300 -16.78 -7.75 -5.03
N PRO A 301 -16.70 -8.46 -6.17
CA PRO A 301 -15.83 -8.09 -7.29
C PRO A 301 -16.34 -6.86 -8.09
N ASP A 302 -17.43 -6.23 -7.67
CA ASP A 302 -17.97 -5.01 -8.26
C ASP A 302 -17.45 -3.73 -7.58
N GLY A 303 -16.52 -3.85 -6.63
CA GLY A 303 -15.93 -2.73 -5.90
C GLY A 303 -16.85 -2.11 -4.84
N SER A 304 -18.06 -2.63 -4.62
CA SER A 304 -19.04 -2.06 -3.68
C SER A 304 -18.60 -2.08 -2.21
N LYS A 305 -17.56 -2.84 -1.89
CA LYS A 305 -16.94 -2.94 -0.56
C LYS A 305 -15.55 -2.33 -0.48
N GLY A 306 -14.98 -1.90 -1.61
CA GLY A 306 -13.64 -1.33 -1.69
C GLY A 306 -12.62 -2.27 -2.33
N VAL A 307 -11.37 -1.83 -2.30
CA VAL A 307 -10.21 -2.52 -2.87
C VAL A 307 -9.06 -2.53 -1.85
N ALA A 308 -8.27 -3.60 -1.82
CA ALA A 308 -7.07 -3.75 -1.02
C ALA A 308 -6.04 -2.68 -1.34
N GLU A 309 -5.26 -2.29 -0.33
CA GLU A 309 -4.07 -1.48 -0.56
C GLU A 309 -3.09 -2.27 -1.45
N GLY A 310 -2.89 -3.56 -1.17
CA GLY A 310 -2.12 -4.46 -2.02
C GLY A 310 -1.42 -5.56 -1.22
N PHE A 311 -0.12 -5.74 -1.45
CA PHE A 311 0.72 -6.73 -0.78
C PHE A 311 1.91 -6.07 -0.09
N SER A 312 2.20 -6.47 1.15
CA SER A 312 3.36 -5.99 1.92
C SER A 312 4.64 -6.74 1.56
N ASN A 313 5.78 -6.20 2.01
CA ASN A 313 7.11 -6.62 1.58
C ASN A 313 7.64 -7.95 2.16
N GLU A 314 7.12 -8.39 3.32
CA GLU A 314 7.67 -9.52 4.10
C GLU A 314 7.28 -10.89 3.51
N ILE A 315 7.98 -11.35 2.47
CA ILE A 315 7.71 -12.68 1.86
C ILE A 315 7.91 -13.78 2.91
N ASP A 316 6.87 -14.60 3.11
CA ASP A 316 6.89 -15.68 4.11
C ASP A 316 7.66 -16.93 3.63
N ALA A 317 7.74 -17.94 4.50
CA ALA A 317 8.40 -19.21 4.19
C ALA A 317 7.68 -20.00 3.08
N GLU A 318 6.46 -19.65 2.70
CA GLU A 318 5.72 -20.24 1.60
C GLU A 318 5.94 -19.50 0.28
N GLY A 319 6.71 -18.41 0.30
CA GLY A 319 6.93 -17.54 -0.84
C GLY A 319 5.77 -16.60 -1.11
N LYS A 320 4.87 -16.40 -0.13
CA LYS A 320 3.69 -15.57 -0.26
C LYS A 320 3.93 -14.20 0.33
N LEU A 321 3.41 -13.18 -0.35
CA LEU A 321 3.42 -11.82 0.16
C LEU A 321 2.23 -11.62 1.11
N PRO A 322 2.40 -10.99 2.28
CA PRO A 322 1.30 -10.70 3.18
C PRO A 322 0.27 -9.78 2.51
N PHE A 323 -0.99 -10.20 2.49
CA PHE A 323 -2.09 -9.37 2.00
C PHE A 323 -2.29 -8.16 2.92
N ARG A 324 -2.48 -6.98 2.34
CA ARG A 324 -2.67 -5.74 3.08
C ARG A 324 -4.12 -5.23 2.89
N PRO A 325 -5.05 -5.60 3.78
CA PRO A 325 -6.49 -5.33 3.63
C PRO A 325 -6.89 -3.93 4.11
N VAL A 326 -5.99 -2.94 4.02
CA VAL A 326 -6.26 -1.59 4.51
C VAL A 326 -7.07 -0.84 3.44
N PRO A 327 -8.29 -0.36 3.73
CA PRO A 327 -9.02 0.48 2.77
C PRO A 327 -8.32 1.83 2.68
N ARG A 328 -8.00 2.30 1.47
CA ARG A 328 -7.34 3.59 1.23
C ARG A 328 -8.04 4.42 0.17
N GLY A 329 -8.56 5.59 0.52
CA GLY A 329 -9.34 6.45 -0.38
C GLY A 329 -8.59 6.90 -1.64
N ASP A 330 -7.30 7.19 -1.51
CA ASP A 330 -6.41 7.51 -2.61
C ASP A 330 -6.22 6.29 -3.55
N CYS A 331 -6.05 5.08 -2.99
CA CYS A 331 -6.06 3.84 -3.77
C CYS A 331 -7.40 3.61 -4.48
N PHE A 332 -8.53 3.86 -3.78
CA PHE A 332 -9.88 3.69 -4.33
C PHE A 332 -10.09 4.62 -5.51
N THR A 333 -9.75 5.89 -5.35
CA THR A 333 -10.00 6.91 -6.38
C THR A 333 -9.09 6.76 -7.61
N GLN A 334 -7.81 6.42 -7.43
CA GLN A 334 -6.91 6.11 -8.54
C GLN A 334 -7.36 4.83 -9.29
N THR A 335 -7.72 3.78 -8.55
CA THR A 335 -8.26 2.54 -9.14
C THR A 335 -9.58 2.81 -9.87
N ALA A 336 -10.50 3.56 -9.28
CA ALA A 336 -11.77 3.94 -9.90
C ALA A 336 -11.53 4.67 -11.23
N HIS A 337 -10.58 5.60 -11.27
CA HIS A 337 -10.23 6.30 -12.50
C HIS A 337 -9.64 5.36 -13.56
N ALA A 338 -8.71 4.47 -13.17
CA ALA A 338 -8.15 3.49 -14.09
C ALA A 338 -9.22 2.56 -14.68
N PHE A 339 -10.13 2.03 -13.86
CA PHE A 339 -11.24 1.19 -14.32
C PHE A 339 -12.23 1.95 -15.20
N ARG A 340 -12.46 3.25 -14.94
CA ARG A 340 -13.28 4.11 -15.79
C ARG A 340 -12.65 4.29 -17.17
N MET A 341 -11.37 4.63 -17.23
CA MET A 341 -10.62 4.77 -18.49
C MET A 341 -10.61 3.44 -19.26
N TYR A 342 -10.37 2.33 -18.56
CA TYR A 342 -10.36 1.02 -19.18
C TYR A 342 -11.73 0.63 -19.73
N ALA A 343 -12.82 0.97 -19.03
CA ALA A 343 -14.18 0.75 -19.52
C ALA A 343 -14.44 1.46 -20.85
N ASP A 344 -13.91 2.67 -21.02
CA ASP A 344 -13.99 3.44 -22.26
C ASP A 344 -13.08 2.85 -23.36
N LEU A 345 -11.84 2.49 -23.03
CA LEU A 345 -10.86 1.97 -23.98
C LEU A 345 -11.19 0.55 -24.48
N ALA A 346 -11.79 -0.29 -23.62
CA ALA A 346 -11.99 -1.72 -23.84
C ALA A 346 -13.45 -2.15 -24.11
N ASP A 347 -14.40 -1.21 -24.04
CA ASP A 347 -15.83 -1.51 -23.93
C ASP A 347 -16.12 -2.53 -22.81
N PHE A 348 -15.71 -2.18 -21.59
CA PHE A 348 -15.83 -3.04 -20.39
C PHE A 348 -16.81 -2.44 -19.38
N PRO A 349 -18.13 -2.70 -19.50
CA PRO A 349 -19.16 -2.06 -18.66
C PRO A 349 -18.97 -2.23 -17.16
N ARG A 350 -18.45 -3.41 -16.74
CA ARG A 350 -18.15 -3.69 -15.33
C ARG A 350 -17.16 -2.69 -14.74
N GLY A 351 -16.22 -2.17 -15.53
CA GLY A 351 -15.28 -1.15 -15.06
C GLY A 351 -15.97 0.15 -14.66
N ARG A 352 -17.09 0.52 -15.31
CA ARG A 352 -17.89 1.68 -14.88
C ARG A 352 -18.55 1.42 -13.53
N THR A 353 -19.14 0.23 -13.35
CA THR A 353 -19.74 -0.16 -12.06
C THR A 353 -18.72 -0.14 -10.93
N ILE A 354 -17.52 -0.68 -11.15
CA ILE A 354 -16.41 -0.65 -10.18
C ILE A 354 -16.05 0.80 -9.84
N ALA A 355 -15.85 1.64 -10.85
CA ALA A 355 -15.50 3.05 -10.65
C ALA A 355 -16.57 3.80 -9.84
N ASP A 356 -17.84 3.66 -10.20
CA ASP A 356 -18.96 4.32 -9.54
C ASP A 356 -19.11 3.85 -8.08
N ASN A 357 -18.96 2.55 -7.83
CA ASN A 357 -19.04 1.97 -6.50
C ASN A 357 -17.90 2.43 -5.58
N LEU A 358 -16.66 2.44 -6.07
CA LEU A 358 -15.50 2.93 -5.31
C LEU A 358 -15.63 4.42 -5.00
N MET A 359 -16.05 5.23 -5.97
CA MET A 359 -16.27 6.66 -5.75
C MET A 359 -17.41 6.93 -4.77
N ARG A 360 -18.49 6.13 -4.81
CA ARG A 360 -19.57 6.20 -3.82
C ARG A 360 -19.04 6.01 -2.39
N LEU A 361 -18.18 5.01 -2.16
CA LEU A 361 -17.57 4.78 -0.84
C LEU A 361 -16.74 6.00 -0.40
N VAL A 362 -15.95 6.57 -1.31
CA VAL A 362 -15.13 7.75 -1.01
C VAL A 362 -15.99 8.95 -0.60
N VAL A 363 -17.04 9.28 -1.37
CA VAL A 363 -17.84 10.48 -1.10
C VAL A 363 -18.83 10.30 0.05
N GLU A 364 -19.43 9.10 0.21
CA GLU A 364 -20.45 8.86 1.23
C GLU A 364 -19.84 8.48 2.59
N GLU A 365 -18.66 7.86 2.62
CA GLU A 365 -18.12 7.21 3.82
C GLU A 365 -16.74 7.74 4.25
N GLN A 366 -15.95 8.35 3.36
CA GLN A 366 -14.61 8.87 3.69
C GLN A 366 -14.55 10.39 3.82
N GLN A 367 -15.49 11.13 3.22
CA GLN A 367 -15.51 12.59 3.34
C GLN A 367 -15.99 13.01 4.75
N LEU A 368 -15.14 13.75 5.44
CA LEU A 368 -15.46 14.34 6.74
C LEU A 368 -16.36 15.55 6.54
N THR A 369 -17.58 15.46 7.05
CA THR A 369 -18.60 16.52 6.92
C THR A 369 -19.07 17.05 8.27
N ASP A 370 -18.38 16.68 9.35
CA ASP A 370 -18.57 17.28 10.66
C ASP A 370 -18.28 18.78 10.61
N ARG A 371 -19.12 19.57 11.27
CA ARG A 371 -19.04 21.04 11.25
C ARG A 371 -17.94 21.58 12.16
N ASN A 372 -16.71 21.12 11.95
CA ASN A 372 -15.50 21.50 12.66
C ASN A 372 -14.34 21.69 11.65
N GLN A 373 -13.11 21.80 12.15
CA GLN A 373 -11.91 22.08 11.36
C GLN A 373 -11.51 20.93 10.40
N LEU A 374 -12.16 19.77 10.48
CA LEU A 374 -11.95 18.64 9.58
C LEU A 374 -12.88 18.67 8.36
N TYR A 375 -13.85 19.59 8.34
CA TYR A 375 -14.85 19.68 7.27
C TYR A 375 -14.22 19.73 5.88
N GLY A 376 -14.69 18.86 4.99
CA GLY A 376 -14.26 18.74 3.60
C GLY A 376 -13.06 17.83 3.35
N SER A 377 -12.21 17.61 4.37
CA SER A 377 -11.12 16.63 4.29
C SER A 377 -11.64 15.21 4.13
N PHE A 378 -10.80 14.31 3.64
CA PHE A 378 -11.08 12.89 3.54
C PHE A 378 -10.26 12.13 4.59
N GLU A 379 -10.90 11.20 5.29
CA GLU A 379 -10.25 10.16 6.06
C GLU A 379 -10.01 8.97 5.10
N PRO A 380 -8.76 8.76 4.66
CA PRO A 380 -8.49 7.77 3.62
C PRO A 380 -8.54 6.33 4.14
N ARG A 381 -8.32 6.06 5.44
CA ARG A 381 -8.06 4.73 5.99
C ARG A 381 -9.29 3.99 6.52
N GLY A 382 -10.49 4.47 6.16
CA GLY A 382 -11.75 3.85 6.55
C GLY A 382 -11.98 3.85 8.06
N ALA A 383 -11.50 4.86 8.79
CA ALA A 383 -11.84 5.06 10.20
C ALA A 383 -13.28 5.59 10.31
N ARG A 384 -14.26 4.76 9.95
CA ARG A 384 -15.66 5.13 9.64
C ARG A 384 -16.45 5.81 10.77
N THR A 385 -15.88 5.93 11.98
CA THR A 385 -16.58 6.53 13.14
C THR A 385 -15.66 7.04 14.26
N ASP A 386 -14.33 6.99 14.13
CA ASP A 386 -13.42 7.37 15.21
C ASP A 386 -12.12 7.98 14.72
N LEU A 387 -12.11 9.30 14.76
CA LEU A 387 -10.96 10.12 14.44
C LEU A 387 -9.84 9.99 15.48
N THR A 388 -10.09 9.43 16.67
CA THR A 388 -9.05 9.19 17.69
C THR A 388 -8.17 7.99 17.34
N GLY A 389 -8.65 7.08 16.48
CA GLY A 389 -7.85 5.99 15.89
C GLY A 389 -7.18 6.35 14.56
N THR A 390 -7.49 7.52 13.99
CA THR A 390 -6.85 8.00 12.75
C THR A 390 -5.49 8.61 13.10
N ASN A 391 -4.41 8.03 12.58
CA ASN A 391 -3.07 8.54 12.85
C ASN A 391 -2.87 9.90 12.15
N ASN A 392 -2.93 9.94 10.82
CA ASN A 392 -2.70 11.16 10.03
C ASN A 392 -3.74 11.35 8.91
N LEU A 393 -4.13 12.60 8.68
CA LEU A 393 -4.80 13.10 7.48
C LEU A 393 -3.74 13.72 6.58
N PHE A 394 -3.16 12.89 5.71
CA PHE A 394 -2.11 13.33 4.81
C PHE A 394 -2.68 14.28 3.75
N ALA A 395 -1.99 15.39 3.52
CA ALA A 395 -2.34 16.33 2.47
C ALA A 395 -2.13 15.74 1.07
N ASP A 396 -1.18 14.80 0.93
CA ASP A 396 -0.94 14.11 -0.35
C ASP A 396 -2.13 13.19 -0.72
N ASP A 397 -2.55 12.32 0.21
CA ASP A 397 -3.76 11.49 0.08
C ASP A 397 -5.00 12.36 -0.24
N ASN A 398 -5.22 13.44 0.53
CA ASN A 398 -6.33 14.36 0.33
C ASN A 398 -6.28 15.06 -1.04
N GLY A 399 -5.09 15.39 -1.52
CA GLY A 399 -4.86 15.96 -2.85
C GLY A 399 -5.32 15.02 -3.96
N TRP A 400 -4.90 13.76 -3.92
CA TRP A 400 -5.31 12.75 -4.90
C TRP A 400 -6.80 12.47 -4.83
N ILE A 401 -7.35 12.26 -3.64
CA ILE A 401 -8.78 11.98 -3.45
C ILE A 401 -9.62 13.14 -3.98
N SER A 402 -9.26 14.39 -3.66
CA SER A 402 -9.97 15.57 -4.14
C SER A 402 -9.92 15.68 -5.66
N LEU A 403 -8.74 15.50 -6.27
CA LEU A 403 -8.56 15.53 -7.73
C LEU A 403 -9.45 14.49 -8.43
N PHE A 404 -9.37 13.23 -8.03
CA PHE A 404 -10.13 12.16 -8.69
C PHE A 404 -11.63 12.22 -8.38
N THR A 405 -12.02 12.74 -7.21
CA THR A 405 -13.42 13.04 -6.91
C THR A 405 -13.98 14.09 -7.88
N LEU A 406 -13.23 15.15 -8.18
CA LEU A 406 -13.60 16.11 -9.23
C LEU A 406 -13.68 15.45 -10.61
N MET A 407 -12.69 14.62 -10.97
CA MET A 407 -12.63 13.92 -12.27
C MET A 407 -13.80 12.95 -12.49
N SER A 408 -14.28 12.32 -11.43
CA SER A 408 -15.42 11.39 -11.48
C SER A 408 -16.78 12.07 -11.67
N GLY A 409 -16.85 13.40 -11.54
CA GLY A 409 -18.09 14.17 -11.62
C GLY A 409 -18.77 14.46 -10.27
N HIS A 410 -18.21 14.00 -9.15
CA HIS A 410 -18.64 14.38 -7.80
C HIS A 410 -18.11 15.78 -7.42
N VAL A 411 -18.49 16.80 -8.19
CA VAL A 411 -17.88 18.14 -8.14
C VAL A 411 -17.99 18.80 -6.76
N GLU A 412 -19.16 18.75 -6.12
CA GLU A 412 -19.36 19.35 -4.78
C GLU A 412 -18.45 18.73 -3.71
N PRO A 413 -18.46 17.39 -3.48
CA PRO A 413 -17.49 16.73 -2.61
C PRO A 413 -16.03 17.05 -2.96
N GLY A 414 -15.66 17.02 -4.25
CA GLY A 414 -14.30 17.34 -4.68
C GLY A 414 -13.88 18.77 -4.37
N LEU A 415 -14.78 19.75 -4.53
CA LEU A 415 -14.53 21.15 -4.20
C LEU A 415 -14.44 21.38 -2.69
N ARG A 416 -15.19 20.63 -1.87
CA ARG A 416 -15.00 20.65 -0.40
C ARG A 416 -13.60 20.18 -0.01
N GLY A 417 -13.11 19.12 -0.63
CA GLY A 417 -11.73 18.65 -0.44
C GLY A 417 -10.68 19.69 -0.83
N VAL A 418 -10.87 20.33 -1.99
CA VAL A 418 -10.02 21.45 -2.43
C VAL A 418 -10.06 22.64 -1.46
N GLU A 419 -11.23 23.02 -0.96
CA GLU A 419 -11.34 24.12 0.00
C GLU A 419 -10.68 23.79 1.34
N ALA A 420 -10.80 22.55 1.81
CA ALA A 420 -10.12 22.06 3.01
C ALA A 420 -8.59 22.16 2.84
N LEU A 421 -8.05 21.70 1.70
CA LEU A 421 -6.63 21.80 1.36
C LEU A 421 -6.14 23.26 1.31
N ILE A 422 -6.93 24.19 0.76
CA ILE A 422 -6.56 25.61 0.72
C ILE A 422 -6.47 26.18 2.14
N ARG A 423 -7.39 25.82 3.02
CA ARG A 423 -7.42 26.28 4.42
C ARG A 423 -6.28 25.72 5.26
N THR A 424 -5.63 24.64 4.81
CA THR A 424 -4.43 24.08 5.44
C THR A 424 -3.14 24.41 4.70
N SER A 425 -3.24 25.25 3.66
CA SER A 425 -2.09 25.78 2.92
C SER A 425 -1.63 27.13 3.51
N SER A 426 -0.34 27.41 3.34
CA SER A 426 0.26 28.68 3.72
C SER A 426 -0.41 29.84 2.96
N GLU A 427 -0.82 30.88 3.68
CA GLU A 427 -1.37 32.11 3.07
C GLU A 427 -0.34 32.76 2.14
N GLU A 428 0.94 32.71 2.51
CA GLU A 428 2.05 33.30 1.75
C GLU A 428 2.39 32.49 0.50
N LEU A 429 2.59 31.17 0.66
CA LEU A 429 3.14 30.33 -0.40
C LEU A 429 2.08 29.54 -1.19
N GLY A 430 0.90 29.27 -0.62
CA GLY A 430 -0.08 28.36 -1.23
C GLY A 430 0.35 26.88 -1.21
N LEU A 431 1.34 26.54 -0.40
CA LEU A 431 1.85 25.19 -0.16
C LEU A 431 1.31 24.64 1.15
N GLN A 432 1.12 23.33 1.24
CA GLN A 432 0.65 22.66 2.46
C GLN A 432 1.65 22.89 3.59
N VAL A 433 1.17 23.49 4.68
CA VAL A 433 1.86 23.48 5.97
C VAL A 433 1.78 22.04 6.52
N ASP A 434 2.72 21.56 7.33
CA ASP A 434 2.60 20.28 8.09
C ASP A 434 1.78 19.16 7.39
N PRO A 435 2.25 18.58 6.27
CA PRO A 435 1.39 17.77 5.40
C PRO A 435 0.99 16.39 5.98
N TRP A 436 1.47 16.00 7.16
CA TRP A 436 1.15 14.73 7.86
C TRP A 436 0.38 14.95 9.18
N ARG A 437 -0.56 15.89 9.21
CA ARG A 437 -1.32 16.26 10.40
C ARG A 437 -2.21 15.15 10.96
N THR A 438 -2.28 15.05 12.28
CA THR A 438 -3.36 14.31 12.96
C THR A 438 -4.68 15.10 12.92
N PRO A 439 -5.85 14.46 12.99
CA PRO A 439 -7.11 15.17 13.20
C PRO A 439 -7.09 16.10 14.42
N SER A 440 -6.40 15.69 15.49
CA SER A 440 -6.28 16.49 16.71
C SER A 440 -5.54 17.81 16.48
N THR A 441 -4.50 17.81 15.64
CA THR A 441 -3.76 19.02 15.27
C THR A 441 -4.68 20.02 14.57
N LEU A 442 -5.51 19.56 13.64
CA LEU A 442 -6.47 20.40 12.92
C LEU A 442 -7.53 21.00 13.85
N LEU A 443 -8.09 20.19 14.76
CA LEU A 443 -9.10 20.64 15.72
C LEU A 443 -8.54 21.66 16.73
N VAL A 444 -7.28 21.50 17.15
CA VAL A 444 -6.66 22.38 18.17
C VAL A 444 -6.19 23.71 17.56
N LYS A 445 -5.43 23.66 16.47
CA LYS A 445 -4.88 24.88 15.84
C LYS A 445 -5.92 25.63 15.01
N GLY A 446 -6.77 24.87 14.30
CA GLY A 446 -7.71 25.39 13.32
C GLY A 446 -7.07 26.03 12.10
N TRP A 447 -7.93 26.37 11.13
CA TRP A 447 -7.50 26.83 9.80
C TRP A 447 -6.63 28.08 9.84
N ASP A 448 -7.01 29.10 10.62
CA ASP A 448 -6.30 30.39 10.66
C ASP A 448 -4.89 30.31 11.27
N GLU A 449 -4.67 29.45 12.27
CA GLU A 449 -3.34 29.25 12.85
C GLU A 449 -2.47 28.43 11.91
N ILE A 450 -3.04 27.37 11.32
CA ILE A 450 -2.33 26.51 10.37
C ILE A 450 -1.87 27.31 9.15
N ALA A 451 -2.76 28.07 8.51
CA ALA A 451 -2.44 28.80 7.29
C ALA A 451 -1.36 29.89 7.48
N ARG A 452 -1.18 30.38 8.72
CA ARG A 452 -0.13 31.35 9.09
C ARG A 452 1.10 30.73 9.73
N SER A 453 1.06 29.43 10.00
CA SER A 453 2.21 28.72 10.53
C SER A 453 3.31 28.63 9.46
N PRO A 454 4.58 28.76 9.84
CA PRO A 454 5.67 28.55 8.90
C PRO A 454 5.66 27.10 8.41
N ILE A 455 6.00 26.92 7.14
CA ILE A 455 6.32 25.59 6.62
C ILE A 455 7.69 25.20 7.19
N GLU A 456 7.79 24.01 7.78
CA GLU A 456 9.06 23.53 8.32
C GLU A 456 10.13 23.43 7.22
N ASP A 457 11.38 23.62 7.61
CA ASP A 457 12.49 23.79 6.67
C ASP A 457 12.56 22.65 5.63
N GLY A 458 12.52 23.03 4.36
CA GLY A 458 12.57 22.16 3.19
C GLY A 458 11.23 21.52 2.76
N LEU A 459 10.17 21.53 3.57
CA LEU A 459 8.87 20.95 3.17
C LEU A 459 8.15 21.77 2.09
N ASP A 460 8.55 23.02 1.93
CA ASP A 460 8.14 23.89 0.84
C ASP A 460 8.75 23.45 -0.51
N LEU A 461 9.71 22.53 -0.50
CA LEU A 461 10.46 22.07 -1.68
C LEU A 461 10.34 20.56 -1.96
N THR A 462 9.46 19.84 -1.26
CA THR A 462 9.19 18.42 -1.55
C THR A 462 8.00 18.31 -2.50
N SER A 463 8.24 17.73 -3.67
CA SER A 463 7.16 17.45 -4.63
C SER A 463 6.28 16.30 -4.18
N HIS A 464 6.80 15.38 -3.35
CA HIS A 464 6.04 14.30 -2.75
C HIS A 464 4.79 14.84 -2.05
N TRP A 465 4.97 15.71 -1.05
CA TRP A 465 3.86 16.20 -0.24
C TRP A 465 3.04 17.33 -0.86
N GLN A 466 3.59 18.05 -1.84
CA GLN A 466 2.95 19.25 -2.38
C GLN A 466 2.18 19.00 -3.67
N SER A 467 2.62 18.08 -4.54
CA SER A 467 2.17 18.04 -5.95
C SER A 467 0.69 17.73 -6.13
N SER A 468 0.13 16.81 -5.35
CA SER A 468 -1.27 16.36 -5.50
C SER A 468 -2.27 17.47 -5.16
N ALA A 469 -2.04 18.22 -4.09
CA ALA A 469 -2.85 19.39 -3.75
C ALA A 469 -2.82 20.44 -4.87
N GLN A 470 -1.64 20.71 -5.45
CA GLN A 470 -1.50 21.62 -6.58
C GLN A 470 -2.30 21.12 -7.81
N CYS A 471 -2.26 19.82 -8.09
CA CYS A 471 -3.05 19.22 -9.18
C CYS A 471 -4.56 19.37 -8.93
N ALA A 472 -5.03 19.16 -7.69
CA ALA A 472 -6.44 19.34 -7.33
C ALA A 472 -6.90 20.79 -7.53
N TYR A 473 -6.08 21.78 -7.15
CA TYR A 473 -6.38 23.21 -7.37
C TYR A 473 -6.49 23.55 -8.85
N LEU A 474 -5.52 23.07 -9.65
CA LEU A 474 -5.50 23.30 -11.11
C LEU A 474 -6.71 22.65 -11.80
N TYR A 475 -7.12 21.47 -11.36
CA TYR A 475 -8.31 20.81 -11.88
C TYR A 475 -9.60 21.55 -11.49
N ALA A 476 -9.71 21.98 -10.22
CA ALA A 476 -10.83 22.81 -9.76
C ALA A 476 -10.95 24.12 -10.52
N TYR A 477 -9.83 24.80 -10.82
CA TYR A 477 -9.81 25.97 -11.70
C TYR A 477 -10.37 25.64 -13.08
N GLY A 478 -9.88 24.57 -13.72
CA GLY A 478 -10.35 24.15 -15.04
C GLY A 478 -11.86 23.88 -15.10
N LEU A 479 -12.43 23.32 -14.03
CA LEU A 479 -13.87 23.08 -13.94
C LEU A 479 -14.71 24.33 -13.68
N THR A 480 -14.22 25.26 -12.86
CA THR A 480 -15.06 26.31 -12.26
C THR A 480 -14.77 27.71 -12.77
N GLY A 481 -13.57 27.97 -13.27
CA GLY A 481 -13.08 29.32 -13.56
C GLY A 481 -12.80 30.19 -12.34
N GLU A 482 -12.82 29.64 -11.12
CA GLU A 482 -12.49 30.39 -9.90
C GLU A 482 -10.98 30.68 -9.84
N GLN A 483 -10.63 31.94 -10.06
CA GLN A 483 -9.25 32.40 -10.15
C GLN A 483 -8.44 32.12 -8.88
N ARG A 484 -9.08 32.13 -7.69
CA ARG A 484 -8.40 31.84 -6.43
C ARG A 484 -7.69 30.47 -6.44
N TYR A 485 -8.27 29.47 -7.11
CA TYR A 485 -7.65 28.15 -7.21
C TYR A 485 -6.37 28.18 -8.04
N LEU A 486 -6.38 28.86 -9.19
CA LEU A 486 -5.18 29.03 -10.02
C LEU A 486 -4.12 29.89 -9.32
N ASP A 487 -4.53 30.95 -8.61
CA ASP A 487 -3.62 31.85 -7.90
C ASP A 487 -2.91 31.11 -6.76
N THR A 488 -3.66 30.36 -5.92
CA THR A 488 -3.04 29.54 -4.88
C THR A 488 -2.09 28.51 -5.48
N ALA A 489 -2.49 27.86 -6.58
CA ALA A 489 -1.66 26.85 -7.20
C ALA A 489 -0.34 27.43 -7.74
N THR A 490 -0.44 28.53 -8.47
CA THR A 490 0.70 29.16 -9.12
C THR A 490 1.64 29.85 -8.14
N ARG A 491 1.17 30.36 -6.99
CA ARG A 491 2.06 30.85 -5.92
C ARG A 491 2.99 29.74 -5.42
N GLY A 492 2.44 28.56 -5.13
CA GLY A 492 3.22 27.43 -4.63
C GLY A 492 4.20 26.91 -5.67
N LEU A 493 3.73 26.75 -6.92
CA LEU A 493 4.57 26.27 -8.01
C LEU A 493 5.62 27.29 -8.47
N ASP A 494 5.34 28.60 -8.41
CA ASP A 494 6.36 29.64 -8.67
C ASP A 494 7.49 29.56 -7.64
N HIS A 495 7.15 29.33 -6.37
CA HIS A 495 8.15 29.11 -5.32
C HIS A 495 8.98 27.86 -5.60
N MET A 496 8.34 26.68 -5.72
CA MET A 496 9.04 25.42 -5.94
C MET A 496 9.91 25.46 -7.21
N ALA A 497 9.36 25.91 -8.33
CA ALA A 497 10.06 26.01 -9.61
C ALA A 497 11.22 27.02 -9.56
N GLY A 498 11.06 28.14 -8.83
CA GLY A 498 12.09 29.15 -8.65
C GLY A 498 13.25 28.71 -7.76
N GLN A 499 13.07 27.66 -6.95
CA GLN A 499 14.12 27.10 -6.08
C GLN A 499 14.78 25.84 -6.69
N HIS A 500 14.19 25.25 -7.74
CA HIS A 500 14.74 24.12 -8.49
C HIS A 500 16.21 24.39 -8.92
N PRO A 501 17.15 23.44 -8.75
CA PRO A 501 16.96 22.01 -8.43
C PRO A 501 17.04 21.66 -6.94
N ARG A 502 16.88 22.62 -6.02
CA ARG A 502 16.74 22.28 -4.60
C ARG A 502 15.41 21.58 -4.37
N ALA A 503 15.48 20.48 -3.62
CA ALA A 503 14.33 19.68 -3.21
C ALA A 503 14.64 19.04 -1.86
N ARG A 504 13.62 18.91 -1.01
CA ARG A 504 13.63 17.96 0.11
C ARG A 504 13.13 16.63 -0.42
N LEU A 505 13.80 15.56 -0.04
CA LEU A 505 13.57 14.23 -0.57
C LEU A 505 12.78 13.43 0.46
N GLU A 506 11.67 12.83 0.04
CA GLU A 506 11.05 11.76 0.84
C GLU A 506 11.77 10.43 0.61
N THR A 507 11.99 10.08 -0.65
CA THR A 507 12.68 8.84 -1.04
C THR A 507 13.95 9.13 -1.82
N SER A 508 13.84 9.69 -3.02
CA SER A 508 14.98 10.03 -3.87
C SER A 508 14.70 11.26 -4.74
N ARG A 509 15.76 11.85 -5.30
CA ARG A 509 15.61 12.93 -6.28
C ARG A 509 14.92 12.45 -7.57
N THR A 510 15.09 11.19 -7.97
CA THR A 510 14.40 10.61 -9.14
C THR A 510 12.89 10.53 -8.92
N CYS A 511 12.46 10.10 -7.74
CA CYS A 511 11.05 10.10 -7.35
C CYS A 511 10.47 11.53 -7.34
N GLU A 512 11.16 12.48 -6.72
CA GLU A 512 10.73 13.89 -6.70
C GLU A 512 10.64 14.47 -8.12
N ALA A 513 11.58 14.13 -9.00
CA ALA A 513 11.57 14.61 -10.38
C ALA A 513 10.36 14.09 -11.17
N GLY A 514 10.00 12.81 -11.00
CA GLY A 514 8.83 12.21 -11.64
C GLY A 514 7.52 12.85 -11.16
N ARG A 515 7.37 13.04 -9.85
CA ARG A 515 6.17 13.62 -9.23
C ARG A 515 5.97 15.09 -9.56
N PHE A 516 7.05 15.87 -9.65
CA PHE A 516 6.93 17.31 -9.90
C PHE A 516 6.44 17.65 -11.33
N LEU A 517 6.56 16.72 -12.29
CA LEU A 517 6.14 16.97 -13.67
C LEU A 517 4.63 17.25 -13.80
N LEU A 518 3.77 16.44 -13.17
CA LEU A 518 2.31 16.56 -13.36
C LEU A 518 1.73 17.94 -12.98
N PRO A 519 2.03 18.53 -11.80
CA PRO A 519 1.54 19.87 -11.48
C PRO A 519 2.13 20.96 -12.39
N LEU A 520 3.39 20.82 -12.83
CA LEU A 520 3.99 21.76 -13.81
C LEU A 520 3.30 21.68 -15.17
N VAL A 521 2.91 20.49 -15.62
CA VAL A 521 2.12 20.30 -16.85
C VAL A 521 0.79 21.03 -16.74
N GLY A 522 0.06 20.86 -15.64
CA GLY A 522 -1.22 21.54 -15.42
C GLY A 522 -1.08 23.07 -15.32
N ALA A 523 -0.07 23.55 -14.61
CA ALA A 523 0.18 24.99 -14.48
C ALA A 523 0.60 25.61 -15.82
N TYR A 524 1.45 24.93 -16.60
CA TYR A 524 1.86 25.39 -17.93
C TYR A 524 0.69 25.36 -18.93
N HIS A 525 -0.19 24.35 -18.84
CA HIS A 525 -1.40 24.26 -19.66
C HIS A 525 -2.26 25.53 -19.57
N TYR A 526 -2.50 26.04 -18.37
CA TYR A 526 -3.32 27.24 -18.16
C TYR A 526 -2.57 28.57 -18.29
N THR A 527 -1.31 28.65 -17.86
CA THR A 527 -0.61 29.94 -17.73
C THR A 527 0.39 30.22 -18.84
N ARG A 528 0.92 29.16 -19.48
CA ARG A 528 2.02 29.23 -20.46
C ARG A 528 3.27 29.97 -19.95
N LYS A 529 3.48 30.06 -18.63
CA LYS A 529 4.67 30.70 -18.03
C LYS A 529 5.96 30.00 -18.49
N PRO A 530 6.98 30.74 -18.99
CA PRO A 530 8.26 30.16 -19.38
C PRO A 530 8.97 29.40 -18.25
N LEU A 531 8.85 29.88 -17.01
CA LEU A 531 9.42 29.24 -15.81
C LEU A 531 9.07 27.75 -15.74
N TYR A 532 7.79 27.39 -15.89
CA TYR A 532 7.36 25.99 -15.80
C TYR A 532 7.90 25.14 -16.93
N LEU A 533 7.96 25.67 -18.16
CA LEU A 533 8.54 24.96 -19.29
C LEU A 533 10.04 24.70 -19.10
N GLU A 534 10.78 25.72 -18.62
CA GLU A 534 12.21 25.61 -18.34
C GLU A 534 12.49 24.61 -17.21
N THR A 535 11.68 24.61 -16.15
CA THR A 535 11.76 23.61 -15.07
C THR A 535 11.48 22.21 -15.59
N MET A 536 10.41 22.01 -16.38
CA MET A 536 10.11 20.70 -16.99
C MET A 536 11.24 20.21 -17.91
N ARG A 537 11.86 21.10 -18.71
CA ARG A 537 13.04 20.76 -19.52
C ARG A 537 14.23 20.34 -18.67
N SER A 538 14.47 21.03 -17.55
CA SER A 538 15.53 20.67 -16.61
C SER A 538 15.28 19.30 -15.99
N LEU A 539 14.05 19.01 -15.56
CA LEU A 539 13.64 17.70 -15.06
C LEU A 539 13.78 16.60 -16.12
N ALA A 540 13.36 16.87 -17.36
CA ALA A 540 13.54 15.94 -18.48
C ALA A 540 15.03 15.65 -18.74
N GLY A 541 15.90 16.67 -18.71
CA GLY A 541 17.34 16.48 -18.83
C GLY A 541 17.92 15.62 -17.70
N TYR A 542 17.44 15.82 -16.47
CA TYR A 542 17.83 15.01 -15.33
C TYR A 542 17.36 13.55 -15.48
N LEU A 543 16.07 13.31 -15.74
CA LEU A 543 15.52 11.96 -15.95
C LEU A 543 16.22 11.25 -17.10
N LYS A 544 16.48 11.95 -18.22
CA LYS A 544 17.25 11.41 -19.35
C LYS A 544 18.64 10.97 -18.94
N SER A 545 19.30 11.70 -18.04
CA SER A 545 20.63 11.32 -17.52
C SER A 545 20.60 10.11 -16.59
N ARG A 546 19.43 9.75 -16.05
CA ARG A 546 19.22 8.55 -15.20
C ARG A 546 18.65 7.38 -16.00
N GLN A 547 18.28 7.58 -17.26
CA GLN A 547 17.63 6.58 -18.08
C GLN A 547 18.62 5.47 -18.48
N GLY A 548 18.31 4.23 -18.12
CA GLY A 548 19.04 3.04 -18.56
C GLY A 548 18.71 2.64 -20.01
N PRO A 549 19.44 1.68 -20.60
CA PRO A 549 19.21 1.21 -21.97
C PRO A 549 17.79 0.65 -22.18
N ASP A 550 17.16 0.12 -21.12
CA ASP A 550 15.80 -0.41 -21.15
C ASP A 550 14.71 0.64 -20.90
N GLY A 551 15.08 1.91 -20.69
CA GLY A 551 14.16 3.05 -20.61
C GLY A 551 13.72 3.47 -19.21
N GLY A 552 13.99 2.67 -18.17
CA GLY A 552 13.73 2.98 -16.77
C GLY A 552 14.69 4.03 -16.19
N PHE A 553 14.29 4.72 -15.11
CA PHE A 553 15.07 5.78 -14.47
C PHE A 553 15.71 5.28 -13.18
N ALA A 554 17.03 5.16 -13.14
CA ALA A 554 17.73 4.79 -11.91
C ALA A 554 17.46 5.82 -10.79
N GLU A 555 17.22 5.33 -9.58
CA GLU A 555 17.11 6.16 -8.40
C GLU A 555 18.46 6.82 -8.09
N TRP A 556 18.41 8.05 -7.59
CA TRP A 556 19.60 8.85 -7.33
C TRP A 556 19.34 9.89 -6.26
N ASP A 557 20.37 10.20 -5.46
CA ASP A 557 20.32 11.02 -4.24
C ASP A 557 19.14 10.58 -3.35
N GLY A 558 19.36 9.59 -2.49
CA GLY A 558 18.30 8.97 -1.69
C GLY A 558 18.35 9.35 -0.21
N LYS A 559 17.19 9.27 0.47
CA LYS A 559 17.10 9.15 1.93
C LYS A 559 17.54 7.72 2.31
N CYS A 560 18.84 7.48 2.29
CA CYS A 560 19.44 6.18 2.58
C CYS A 560 19.87 6.09 4.05
N PRO A 561 19.81 4.91 4.70
CA PRO A 561 20.34 4.73 6.06
C PRO A 561 21.81 5.13 6.16
N PRO A 562 22.20 5.97 7.14
CA PRO A 562 23.59 6.41 7.31
C PRO A 562 24.50 5.40 8.03
N SER A 563 23.94 4.29 8.55
CA SER A 563 24.67 3.21 9.21
C SER A 563 23.86 1.91 9.20
N ASN A 564 24.48 0.82 9.66
CA ASN A 564 23.81 -0.47 9.87
C ASN A 564 22.68 -0.37 10.92
N GLU A 565 22.88 0.40 12.00
CA GLU A 565 21.88 0.57 13.07
C GLU A 565 20.64 1.34 12.63
N ALA A 566 20.76 2.16 11.59
CA ALA A 566 19.65 2.94 11.03
C ALA A 566 18.87 2.17 9.94
N TYR A 567 19.30 0.96 9.57
CA TYR A 567 18.65 0.16 8.55
C TYR A 567 17.32 -0.41 9.06
N GLY A 568 16.22 -0.16 8.34
CA GLY A 568 14.90 -0.67 8.71
C GLY A 568 14.14 0.13 9.76
N VAL A 569 14.61 1.31 10.13
CA VAL A 569 14.08 2.09 11.28
C VAL A 569 13.20 3.27 10.85
N ASP A 570 13.28 3.70 9.59
CA ASP A 570 12.55 4.86 9.05
C ASP A 570 12.17 4.63 7.56
N GLU A 571 11.35 5.50 6.99
CA GLU A 571 11.09 5.54 5.54
C GLU A 571 12.40 5.83 4.79
N ALA A 572 12.66 5.07 3.71
CA ALA A 572 13.96 5.08 3.05
C ALA A 572 13.86 4.87 1.53
N ALA A 573 14.95 5.22 0.85
CA ALA A 573 15.11 4.86 -0.55
C ALA A 573 15.29 3.34 -0.74
N ILE A 574 14.86 2.82 -1.89
CA ILE A 574 15.04 1.41 -2.28
C ILE A 574 16.43 1.08 -2.83
N PHE A 575 17.39 1.97 -2.63
CA PHE A 575 18.79 1.81 -2.99
C PHE A 575 19.68 2.39 -1.88
N ALA A 576 20.98 2.11 -1.90
CA ALA A 576 21.89 2.51 -0.85
C ALA A 576 22.95 3.50 -1.34
N ALA A 577 23.43 3.34 -2.58
CA ALA A 577 24.48 4.18 -3.14
C ALA A 577 24.14 4.67 -4.55
N ASN A 578 24.49 5.92 -4.84
CA ASN A 578 24.42 6.47 -6.18
C ASN A 578 25.25 5.61 -7.15
N GLY A 579 24.58 4.99 -8.13
CA GLY A 579 25.19 4.02 -9.05
C GLY A 579 24.53 2.65 -8.97
N ASP A 580 23.80 2.36 -7.89
CA ASP A 580 22.88 1.23 -7.83
C ASP A 580 21.81 1.40 -8.93
N LEU A 581 21.72 0.42 -9.83
CA LEU A 581 20.84 0.46 -11.01
C LEU A 581 19.41 0.00 -10.66
N VAL A 582 18.87 0.52 -9.57
CA VAL A 582 17.53 0.21 -9.06
C VAL A 582 16.56 1.33 -9.43
N THR A 583 15.31 0.96 -9.72
CA THR A 583 14.21 1.87 -10.05
C THR A 583 13.09 1.70 -9.02
N ASP A 584 12.29 2.75 -8.80
CA ASP A 584 11.13 2.71 -7.88
C ASP A 584 9.80 2.73 -8.66
N GLN A 585 9.04 1.64 -8.59
CA GLN A 585 7.72 1.43 -9.20
C GLN A 585 6.55 1.84 -8.28
N LEU A 586 6.82 2.47 -7.12
CA LEU A 586 5.80 2.99 -6.23
C LEU A 586 5.73 4.52 -6.26
N TYR A 587 6.87 5.20 -6.11
CA TYR A 587 6.90 6.65 -5.94
C TYR A 587 7.55 7.42 -7.09
N GLY A 588 8.21 6.73 -8.03
CA GLY A 588 8.94 7.35 -9.14
C GLY A 588 8.35 7.00 -10.52
N THR A 589 8.69 5.82 -11.01
CA THR A 589 8.43 5.36 -12.39
C THR A 589 6.97 5.54 -12.84
N PRO A 590 5.93 5.16 -12.07
CA PRO A 590 4.54 5.28 -12.50
C PRO A 590 4.11 6.74 -12.67
N PHE A 591 4.55 7.65 -11.79
CA PHE A 591 4.24 9.08 -11.87
C PHE A 591 4.90 9.74 -13.08
N ALA A 592 6.14 9.35 -13.40
CA ALA A 592 6.79 9.81 -14.63
C ALA A 592 6.06 9.28 -15.87
N ALA A 593 5.67 7.99 -15.89
CA ALA A 593 4.91 7.38 -16.97
C ALA A 593 3.53 8.04 -17.18
N TRP A 594 2.91 8.54 -16.12
CA TRP A 594 1.69 9.32 -16.19
C TRP A 594 1.91 10.73 -16.75
N ALA A 595 2.90 11.46 -16.22
CA ALA A 595 3.09 12.87 -16.54
C ALA A 595 3.72 13.12 -17.93
N LEU A 596 4.64 12.27 -18.39
CA LEU A 596 5.42 12.51 -19.62
C LEU A 596 4.58 12.54 -20.92
N PRO A 597 3.60 11.63 -21.15
CA PRO A 597 2.70 11.75 -22.29
C PRO A 597 1.91 13.06 -22.30
N LEU A 598 1.55 13.58 -21.11
CA LEU A 598 0.86 14.86 -20.97
C LEU A 598 1.80 16.03 -21.24
N ALA A 599 3.03 15.98 -20.72
CA ALA A 599 4.04 17.00 -20.95
C ALA A 599 4.31 17.18 -22.46
N TYR A 600 4.45 16.07 -23.21
CA TYR A 600 4.59 16.14 -24.67
C TYR A 600 3.40 16.83 -25.32
N ARG A 601 2.17 16.46 -24.96
CA ARG A 601 0.96 17.03 -25.59
C ARG A 601 0.77 18.52 -25.30
N VAL A 602 1.10 18.97 -24.09
CA VAL A 602 0.93 20.38 -23.71
C VAL A 602 2.05 21.25 -24.27
N THR A 603 3.28 20.74 -24.39
CA THR A 603 4.48 21.51 -24.79
C THR A 603 4.86 21.36 -26.26
N GLY A 604 4.58 20.19 -26.86
CA GLY A 604 5.05 19.79 -28.18
C GLY A 604 6.53 19.38 -28.24
N GLU A 605 7.25 19.28 -27.12
CA GLU A 605 8.69 19.02 -27.14
C GLU A 605 9.06 17.53 -27.25
N PRO A 606 9.84 17.13 -28.28
CA PRO A 606 10.14 15.72 -28.54
C PRO A 606 10.78 14.96 -27.38
N VAL A 607 11.54 15.65 -26.51
CA VAL A 607 12.22 15.02 -25.35
C VAL A 607 11.21 14.35 -24.41
N PHE A 608 10.02 14.92 -24.22
CA PHE A 608 9.01 14.32 -23.35
C PHE A 608 8.38 13.09 -23.99
N GLN A 609 8.24 13.05 -25.32
CA GLN A 609 7.76 11.87 -26.03
C GLN A 609 8.77 10.73 -25.97
N GLU A 610 10.05 11.04 -26.15
CA GLU A 610 11.14 10.07 -26.04
C GLU A 610 11.19 9.45 -24.64
N LEU A 611 11.10 10.28 -23.60
CA LEU A 611 11.04 9.81 -22.22
C LEU A 611 9.76 9.00 -21.92
N ALA A 612 8.61 9.44 -22.44
CA ALA A 612 7.33 8.71 -22.30
C ALA A 612 7.40 7.32 -22.92
N HIS A 613 7.93 7.21 -24.15
CA HIS A 613 8.15 5.91 -24.79
C HIS A 613 9.11 5.04 -23.97
N GLY A 614 10.24 5.60 -23.53
CA GLY A 614 11.22 4.84 -22.75
C GLY A 614 10.65 4.25 -21.46
N VAL A 615 9.93 5.05 -20.66
CA VAL A 615 9.38 4.58 -19.38
C VAL A 615 8.21 3.61 -19.54
N LEU A 616 7.35 3.79 -20.55
CA LEU A 616 6.25 2.87 -20.84
C LEU A 616 6.75 1.56 -21.45
N ASP A 617 7.76 1.62 -22.33
CA ASP A 617 8.44 0.42 -22.82
C ASP A 617 9.05 -0.36 -21.65
N TYR A 618 9.75 0.33 -20.76
CA TYR A 618 10.35 -0.23 -19.55
C TYR A 618 9.32 -0.96 -18.67
N LEU A 619 8.27 -0.25 -18.23
CA LEU A 619 7.20 -0.85 -17.41
C LEU A 619 6.60 -2.08 -18.09
N SER A 620 6.40 -2.03 -19.42
CA SER A 620 5.88 -3.18 -20.15
C SER A 620 6.82 -4.37 -20.15
N ARG A 621 8.15 -4.17 -20.12
CA ARG A 621 9.16 -5.23 -20.14
C ARG A 621 9.32 -5.91 -18.79
N ILE A 622 9.13 -5.16 -17.70
CA ILE A 622 9.33 -5.66 -16.34
C ILE A 622 8.03 -6.16 -15.69
N GLN A 623 6.85 -5.96 -16.31
CA GLN A 623 5.58 -6.49 -15.81
C GLN A 623 5.70 -7.99 -15.56
N ILE A 624 5.23 -8.45 -14.40
CA ILE A 624 5.34 -9.85 -14.02
C ILE A 624 4.43 -10.70 -14.91
N GLU A 625 5.01 -11.78 -15.43
CA GLU A 625 4.35 -12.76 -16.31
C GLU A 625 4.62 -14.15 -15.77
N ASP A 626 3.80 -14.56 -14.81
CA ASP A 626 3.83 -15.87 -14.16
C ASP A 626 2.39 -16.33 -13.86
N PRO A 627 1.76 -17.13 -14.74
CA PRO A 627 0.37 -17.55 -14.56
C PRO A 627 0.15 -18.47 -13.35
N ASP A 628 1.22 -19.02 -12.77
CA ASP A 628 1.15 -19.84 -11.55
C ASP A 628 1.28 -18.98 -10.27
N ASP A 629 1.64 -17.68 -10.41
CA ASP A 629 1.69 -16.72 -9.32
C ASP A 629 0.37 -15.94 -9.18
N GLU A 630 -0.50 -16.43 -8.29
CA GLU A 630 -1.79 -15.81 -7.98
C GLU A 630 -1.68 -14.37 -7.43
N GLN A 631 -0.53 -13.96 -6.86
CA GLN A 631 -0.38 -12.64 -6.25
C GLN A 631 0.22 -11.63 -7.21
N LEU A 632 1.11 -12.06 -8.12
CA LEU A 632 1.94 -11.15 -8.90
C LEU A 632 1.67 -11.16 -10.42
N ASP A 633 0.92 -12.10 -10.98
CA ASP A 633 0.69 -12.13 -12.44
C ASP A 633 0.01 -10.84 -12.94
N GLY A 634 0.72 -10.04 -13.74
CA GLY A 634 0.20 -8.81 -14.34
C GLY A 634 0.48 -7.51 -13.57
N THR A 635 1.22 -7.55 -12.46
CA THR A 635 1.59 -6.37 -11.66
C THR A 635 3.09 -6.11 -11.61
N TRP A 636 3.52 -5.16 -10.77
CA TRP A 636 4.90 -4.79 -10.48
C TRP A 636 5.15 -4.71 -8.98
N GLN A 637 6.25 -5.27 -8.50
CA GLN A 637 6.76 -4.97 -7.16
C GLN A 637 7.50 -3.62 -7.16
N ARG A 638 7.73 -3.02 -5.98
CA ARG A 638 8.28 -1.66 -5.86
C ARG A 638 9.67 -1.49 -6.47
N ALA A 639 10.63 -2.37 -6.24
CA ALA A 639 12.01 -2.14 -6.65
C ALA A 639 12.46 -3.12 -7.72
N PHE A 640 12.96 -2.60 -8.83
CA PHE A 640 13.54 -3.41 -9.90
C PHE A 640 14.98 -3.00 -10.19
N ASP A 641 15.89 -3.96 -10.05
CA ASP A 641 17.28 -3.86 -10.46
C ASP A 641 17.38 -4.29 -11.93
N PHE A 642 17.54 -3.33 -12.83
CA PHE A 642 17.63 -3.65 -14.26
C PHE A 642 19.03 -4.10 -14.70
N ASP A 643 20.06 -4.04 -13.85
CA ASP A 643 21.34 -4.68 -14.14
C ASP A 643 21.24 -6.19 -13.98
N SER A 644 20.69 -6.63 -12.85
CA SER A 644 20.40 -8.05 -12.55
C SER A 644 19.15 -8.56 -13.29
N TRP A 645 18.29 -7.63 -13.73
CA TRP A 645 16.99 -7.85 -14.35
C TRP A 645 16.05 -8.70 -13.49
N GLU A 646 15.91 -8.28 -12.24
CA GLU A 646 14.98 -8.88 -11.29
C GLU A 646 14.43 -7.84 -10.31
N TYR A 647 13.28 -8.15 -9.72
CA TYR A 647 12.77 -7.38 -8.58
C TYR A 647 13.71 -7.56 -7.39
N PHE A 648 14.40 -6.48 -7.02
CA PHE A 648 15.42 -6.42 -5.99
C PHE A 648 15.75 -4.96 -5.66
N GLY A 649 16.06 -4.68 -4.39
CA GLY A 649 16.46 -3.36 -3.91
C GLY A 649 16.86 -3.41 -2.43
N SER A 650 17.21 -2.25 -1.89
CA SER A 650 17.46 -2.09 -0.45
C SER A 650 16.16 -2.22 0.33
N ASN A 651 16.09 -3.22 1.21
CA ASN A 651 14.96 -3.47 2.12
C ASN A 651 14.98 -2.58 3.39
N ALA A 652 15.39 -1.32 3.25
CA ALA A 652 15.58 -0.40 4.38
C ALA A 652 14.30 0.32 4.83
N ASP A 653 13.29 0.38 3.97
CA ASP A 653 12.10 1.20 4.14
C ASP A 653 11.12 0.59 5.16
N LEU A 654 10.68 1.41 6.13
CA LEU A 654 9.69 1.02 7.11
C LEU A 654 8.29 0.94 6.50
N GLY A 655 7.98 -0.18 5.87
CA GLY A 655 6.62 -0.58 5.48
C GLY A 655 6.47 -0.91 4.00
N TRP A 656 7.11 -0.14 3.11
CA TRP A 656 7.01 -0.30 1.66
C TRP A 656 8.33 -0.78 1.07
N GLY A 657 8.90 -1.88 1.58
CA GLY A 657 10.16 -2.41 1.04
C GLY A 657 10.09 -2.82 -0.45
N PRO A 658 11.21 -3.29 -1.03
CA PRO A 658 11.36 -3.54 -2.47
C PRO A 658 10.32 -4.51 -3.08
N TYR A 659 9.70 -5.37 -2.29
CA TYR A 659 8.83 -6.45 -2.78
C TYR A 659 7.34 -6.15 -2.68
N CYS A 660 6.94 -5.02 -2.10
CA CYS A 660 5.53 -4.66 -1.96
C CYS A 660 4.88 -4.32 -3.31
N VAL A 661 3.55 -4.38 -3.34
CA VAL A 661 2.70 -3.98 -4.47
C VAL A 661 1.56 -3.13 -3.91
N GLU A 662 1.19 -2.03 -4.58
CA GLU A 662 0.07 -1.17 -4.17
C GLU A 662 -0.91 -0.92 -5.33
N THR A 663 -2.22 -1.03 -5.09
CA THR A 663 -3.25 -0.82 -6.13
C THR A 663 -3.27 0.63 -6.61
N GLY A 664 -3.24 1.59 -5.68
CA GLY A 664 -2.86 2.98 -5.93
C GLY A 664 -1.34 3.16 -5.92
N TRP A 665 -0.85 4.34 -6.27
CA TRP A 665 0.56 4.76 -6.31
C TRP A 665 1.46 4.00 -7.31
N SER A 666 1.34 2.67 -7.40
CA SER A 666 2.05 1.82 -8.35
C SER A 666 1.20 1.42 -9.55
N VAL A 667 0.25 0.48 -9.39
CA VAL A 667 -0.46 -0.15 -10.50
C VAL A 667 -1.34 0.84 -11.26
N ALA A 668 -2.26 1.52 -10.56
CA ALA A 668 -3.20 2.44 -11.21
C ALA A 668 -2.49 3.60 -11.94
N PRO A 669 -1.53 4.34 -11.36
CA PRO A 669 -0.80 5.39 -12.08
C PRO A 669 -0.06 4.90 -13.33
N ALA A 670 0.56 3.72 -13.28
CA ALA A 670 1.27 3.14 -14.43
C ALA A 670 0.32 2.92 -15.61
N ILE A 671 -0.86 2.33 -15.36
CA ILE A 671 -1.84 2.07 -16.43
C ILE A 671 -2.62 3.31 -16.84
N ILE A 672 -2.81 4.30 -15.96
CA ILE A 672 -3.35 5.62 -16.34
C ILE A 672 -2.44 6.28 -17.38
N GLY A 673 -1.13 6.29 -17.16
CA GLY A 673 -0.16 6.82 -18.13
C GLY A 673 -0.22 6.11 -19.48
N ALA A 674 -0.28 4.79 -19.47
CA ALA A 674 -0.41 3.99 -20.70
C ALA A 674 -1.74 4.24 -21.43
N MET A 675 -2.86 4.33 -20.71
CA MET A 675 -4.16 4.62 -21.31
C MET A 675 -4.24 6.05 -21.86
N LEU A 676 -3.65 7.04 -21.20
CA LEU A 676 -3.55 8.41 -21.71
C LEU A 676 -2.71 8.47 -23.00
N TYR A 677 -1.67 7.64 -23.12
CA TYR A 677 -0.92 7.49 -24.36
C TYR A 677 -1.77 6.86 -25.48
N LEU A 678 -2.48 5.77 -25.18
CA LEU A 678 -3.28 5.02 -26.17
C LEU A 678 -4.49 5.81 -26.68
N THR A 679 -5.14 6.57 -25.82
CA THR A 679 -6.36 7.36 -26.14
C THR A 679 -6.04 8.73 -26.71
N GLY A 680 -4.95 9.36 -26.25
CA GLY A 680 -4.69 10.78 -26.51
C GLY A 680 -5.58 11.73 -25.70
N ASP A 681 -6.31 11.25 -24.69
CA ASP A 681 -7.28 12.03 -23.89
C ASP A 681 -6.62 13.06 -22.97
N SER A 682 -7.15 14.29 -22.89
CA SER A 682 -6.65 15.31 -21.98
C SER A 682 -6.83 14.92 -20.52
N PHE A 683 -5.87 15.27 -19.66
CA PHE A 683 -5.99 15.07 -18.22
C PHE A 683 -6.59 16.29 -17.50
N PHE A 684 -6.00 17.47 -17.67
CA PHE A 684 -6.57 18.71 -17.15
C PHE A 684 -7.69 19.23 -18.08
N PRO A 685 -8.79 19.78 -17.53
CA PRO A 685 -9.84 20.39 -18.31
C PRO A 685 -9.31 21.48 -19.26
N PRO A 686 -10.02 21.80 -20.35
CA PRO A 686 -9.71 22.98 -21.14
C PRO A 686 -9.81 24.25 -20.28
N ALA A 687 -9.23 25.35 -20.77
CA ALA A 687 -9.41 26.63 -20.09
C ALA A 687 -10.91 26.95 -19.96
N PRO A 688 -11.38 27.41 -18.78
CA PRO A 688 -12.79 27.59 -18.53
C PRO A 688 -13.38 28.66 -19.45
N ASP A 689 -14.46 28.31 -20.16
CA ASP A 689 -15.19 29.29 -20.96
C ASP A 689 -15.90 30.29 -20.03
N PRO A 690 -15.86 31.61 -20.30
CA PRO A 690 -16.60 32.58 -19.52
C PRO A 690 -18.10 32.24 -19.47
N GLY A 691 -18.59 31.80 -18.31
CA GLY A 691 -20.00 31.45 -18.09
C GLY A 691 -20.37 29.96 -18.26
N ALA A 692 -19.40 29.04 -18.31
CA ALA A 692 -19.59 27.59 -18.53
C ALA A 692 -20.41 26.80 -17.47
N GLY A 693 -21.07 27.47 -16.52
CA GLY A 693 -21.72 26.82 -15.38
C GLY A 693 -20.68 26.38 -14.34
N LEU A 694 -21.11 26.13 -13.09
CA LEU A 694 -20.28 25.92 -11.89
C LEU A 694 -19.61 27.14 -11.25
N SER A 695 -19.60 28.33 -11.86
CA SER A 695 -18.94 29.52 -11.27
C SER A 695 -19.51 29.97 -9.92
N GLY A 696 -20.78 29.67 -9.62
CA GLY A 696 -21.40 29.94 -8.32
C GLY A 696 -21.08 28.91 -7.23
N LEU A 697 -20.63 27.71 -7.64
CA LEU A 697 -20.44 26.59 -6.72
C LEU A 697 -19.29 26.80 -5.73
N PRO A 698 -18.09 27.28 -6.15
CA PRO A 698 -17.00 27.62 -5.22
C PRO A 698 -17.42 28.59 -4.12
N ALA A 699 -18.27 29.57 -4.45
CA ALA A 699 -18.77 30.54 -3.47
C ALA A 699 -19.73 29.89 -2.47
N SER A 700 -20.60 28.98 -2.92
CA SER A 700 -21.49 28.21 -2.05
C SER A 700 -20.70 27.31 -1.11
N ILE A 701 -19.74 26.52 -1.63
CA ILE A 701 -18.89 25.64 -0.82
C ILE A 701 -18.12 26.46 0.21
N ARG A 702 -17.47 27.56 -0.18
CA ARG A 702 -16.76 28.43 0.76
C ARG A 702 -17.67 28.98 1.87
N ALA A 703 -18.92 29.31 1.56
CA ALA A 703 -19.88 29.78 2.56
C ALA A 703 -20.19 28.72 3.63
N GLU A 704 -20.14 27.42 3.28
CA GLU A 704 -20.27 26.32 4.26
C GLU A 704 -19.15 26.39 5.30
N PHE A 705 -17.90 26.56 4.85
CA PHE A 705 -16.73 26.70 5.71
C PHE A 705 -16.75 28.00 6.52
N ASP A 706 -17.10 29.12 5.91
CA ASP A 706 -17.19 30.41 6.59
C ASP A 706 -18.24 30.37 7.72
N ALA A 707 -19.36 29.68 7.50
CA ALA A 707 -20.38 29.45 8.52
C ALA A 707 -19.83 28.61 9.70
N ILE A 708 -19.05 27.56 9.41
CA ILE A 708 -18.39 26.73 10.45
C ILE A 708 -17.40 27.57 11.25
N GLN A 709 -16.54 28.34 10.57
CA GLN A 709 -15.56 29.21 11.21
C GLN A 709 -16.22 30.29 12.08
N ALA A 710 -17.37 30.81 11.65
CA ALA A 710 -18.17 31.77 12.41
C ALA A 710 -18.97 31.13 13.57
N GLY A 711 -18.85 29.81 13.79
CA GLY A 711 -19.60 29.08 14.81
C GLY A 711 -21.10 29.05 14.59
N GLN A 712 -21.55 29.20 13.33
CA GLN A 712 -22.97 29.21 13.00
C GLN A 712 -23.54 27.78 13.10
N PRO A 713 -24.54 27.55 13.96
CA PRO A 713 -25.16 26.23 14.10
C PRO A 713 -25.91 25.85 12.82
N ALA A 714 -25.98 24.56 12.54
CA ALA A 714 -26.84 24.01 11.50
C ALA A 714 -27.70 22.90 12.10
N SER A 715 -29.01 22.99 11.89
CA SER A 715 -29.92 21.93 12.28
C SER A 715 -29.59 20.65 11.50
N ALA A 716 -29.54 19.54 12.21
CA ALA A 716 -29.44 18.23 11.61
C ALA A 716 -30.82 17.56 11.57
N SER A 717 -31.04 16.75 10.55
CA SER A 717 -32.07 15.72 10.56
C SER A 717 -31.44 14.37 10.33
N TYR A 718 -32.14 13.33 10.77
CA TYR A 718 -31.68 11.95 10.72
C TYR A 718 -32.79 11.10 10.13
N THR A 719 -32.43 10.20 9.21
CA THR A 719 -33.40 9.29 8.59
C THR A 719 -32.72 7.98 8.20
N ARG A 720 -33.52 6.92 8.11
CA ARG A 720 -33.07 5.60 7.64
C ARG A 720 -33.13 5.53 6.12
N ARG A 721 -32.06 5.06 5.48
CA ARG A 721 -32.02 4.72 4.05
C ARG A 721 -32.67 3.37 3.77
N ASP A 722 -32.92 3.09 2.49
CA ASP A 722 -33.44 1.80 2.03
C ASP A 722 -32.51 0.62 2.37
N ASP A 723 -31.19 0.85 2.42
CA ASP A 723 -30.19 -0.14 2.84
C ASP A 723 -30.14 -0.35 4.37
N GLY A 724 -30.95 0.39 5.12
CA GLY A 724 -31.06 0.33 6.57
C GLY A 724 -30.06 1.19 7.33
N ARG A 725 -29.09 1.84 6.67
CA ARG A 725 -28.16 2.74 7.35
C ARG A 725 -28.82 4.07 7.71
N VAL A 726 -28.38 4.67 8.80
CA VAL A 726 -28.84 6.00 9.21
C VAL A 726 -27.99 7.05 8.52
N ILE A 727 -28.63 8.08 7.95
CA ILE A 727 -27.95 9.26 7.42
C ILE A 727 -28.26 10.49 8.25
N ARG A 728 -27.27 11.37 8.35
CA ARG A 728 -27.40 12.75 8.81
C ARG A 728 -27.52 13.67 7.59
N ILE A 729 -28.41 14.65 7.67
CA ILE A 729 -28.53 15.74 6.70
C ILE A 729 -28.30 17.06 7.43
N GLN A 730 -27.29 17.83 7.02
CA GLN A 730 -27.00 19.17 7.53
C GLN A 730 -26.68 20.11 6.37
N ASN A 731 -27.47 21.17 6.17
CA ASN A 731 -27.36 22.09 5.03
C ASN A 731 -27.25 21.36 3.69
N ASP A 732 -28.18 20.43 3.44
CA ASP A 732 -28.24 19.57 2.23
C ASP A 732 -27.04 18.61 2.04
N VAL A 733 -26.05 18.62 2.94
CA VAL A 733 -24.95 17.63 2.96
C VAL A 733 -25.40 16.39 3.69
N GLN A 734 -25.32 15.25 3.00
CA GLN A 734 -25.64 13.94 3.57
C GLN A 734 -24.37 13.21 3.98
N ALA A 735 -24.43 12.51 5.13
CA ALA A 735 -23.36 11.64 5.59
C ALA A 735 -23.94 10.39 6.24
N VAL A 736 -23.33 9.24 5.96
CA VAL A 736 -23.70 7.99 6.62
C VAL A 736 -23.19 8.02 8.06
N LEU A 737 -24.08 7.80 9.03
CA LEU A 737 -23.71 7.68 10.43
C LEU A 737 -23.21 6.26 10.72
N GLY A 738 -22.02 5.88 10.26
CA GLY A 738 -21.40 4.58 10.55
C GLY A 738 -22.14 3.34 9.96
N GLU A 739 -21.79 2.16 10.46
CA GLU A 739 -22.17 0.86 9.85
C GLU A 739 -23.46 0.23 10.40
N LEU A 740 -24.10 0.85 11.39
CA LEU A 740 -25.29 0.27 12.02
C LEU A 740 -26.43 0.13 11.00
N ILE A 741 -27.00 -1.07 10.92
CA ILE A 741 -28.22 -1.34 10.18
C ILE A 741 -29.41 -1.20 11.13
N ALA A 742 -30.22 -0.17 10.91
CA ALA A 742 -31.43 0.09 11.65
C ALA A 742 -32.61 -0.76 11.13
N ALA A 743 -33.45 -1.22 12.06
CA ALA A 743 -34.75 -1.82 11.77
C ALA A 743 -35.85 -0.75 11.56
N GLY A 744 -35.68 0.45 12.13
CA GLY A 744 -36.66 1.53 12.07
C GLY A 744 -36.05 2.93 11.96
N GLU A 745 -36.90 3.96 11.97
CA GLU A 745 -36.45 5.35 11.86
C GLU A 745 -35.70 5.80 13.13
N PRO A 746 -34.60 6.56 12.98
CA PRO A 746 -33.91 7.13 14.13
C PRO A 746 -34.79 8.19 14.81
N VAL A 747 -34.81 8.16 16.14
CA VAL A 747 -35.37 9.23 16.98
C VAL A 747 -34.23 9.96 17.68
N TRP A 748 -34.40 11.24 17.95
CA TRP A 748 -33.33 12.04 18.53
C TRP A 748 -33.86 13.20 19.35
N ALA A 749 -33.04 13.69 20.26
CA ALA A 749 -33.34 14.88 21.05
C ALA A 749 -32.08 15.71 21.27
N ARG A 750 -32.24 17.04 21.30
CA ARG A 750 -31.14 17.98 21.55
C ARG A 750 -30.80 18.02 23.04
N ASN A 751 -29.56 17.69 23.39
CA ASN A 751 -29.02 17.86 24.74
C ASN A 751 -28.33 19.24 24.86
N GLU A 752 -29.12 20.27 25.15
CA GLU A 752 -28.64 21.67 25.15
C GLU A 752 -27.44 21.94 26.07
N PRO A 753 -27.37 21.43 27.31
CA PRO A 753 -26.22 21.64 28.19
C PRO A 753 -24.88 21.16 27.63
N VAL A 754 -24.89 20.07 26.86
CA VAL A 754 -23.68 19.47 26.26
C VAL A 754 -23.44 19.99 24.85
N GLY A 755 -24.51 20.42 24.16
CA GLY A 755 -24.45 20.95 22.80
C GLY A 755 -24.39 19.85 21.73
N ALA A 756 -25.10 18.74 21.96
CA ALA A 756 -25.14 17.58 21.08
C ALA A 756 -26.56 17.13 20.73
N ASP A 757 -26.75 16.54 19.56
CA ASP A 757 -27.95 15.76 19.25
C ASP A 757 -27.71 14.32 19.69
N GLU A 758 -28.63 13.76 20.47
CA GLU A 758 -28.55 12.40 20.99
C GLU A 758 -29.50 11.53 20.18
N ILE A 759 -28.96 10.56 19.45
CA ILE A 759 -29.63 9.84 18.37
C ILE A 759 -29.77 8.38 18.77
N TYR A 760 -30.98 7.84 18.65
CA TYR A 760 -31.35 6.52 19.09
C TYR A 760 -32.09 5.79 17.98
N VAL A 761 -31.84 4.49 17.83
CA VAL A 761 -32.54 3.68 16.83
C VAL A 761 -32.65 2.24 17.28
N ARG A 762 -33.74 1.56 16.89
CA ARG A 762 -33.81 0.11 17.00
C ARG A 762 -32.95 -0.53 15.91
N GLY A 763 -31.92 -1.27 16.31
CA GLY A 763 -31.05 -2.01 15.40
C GLY A 763 -31.78 -3.19 14.75
N ALA A 764 -31.24 -3.69 13.64
CA ALA A 764 -31.70 -4.93 13.01
C ALA A 764 -31.56 -6.18 13.92
N ASP A 765 -30.74 -6.07 14.96
CA ASP A 765 -30.61 -7.03 16.06
C ASP A 765 -31.73 -6.94 17.12
N GLY A 766 -32.69 -6.02 16.95
CA GLY A 766 -33.82 -5.82 17.86
C GLY A 766 -33.50 -4.98 19.11
N HIS A 767 -32.26 -4.52 19.29
CA HIS A 767 -31.84 -3.79 20.48
C HIS A 767 -31.79 -2.27 20.24
N LEU A 768 -31.77 -1.49 21.32
CA LEU A 768 -31.59 -0.04 21.21
C LEU A 768 -30.12 0.29 20.99
N HIS A 769 -29.82 1.10 19.99
CA HIS A 769 -28.51 1.67 19.75
C HIS A 769 -28.54 3.18 19.90
N HIS A 770 -27.45 3.75 20.40
CA HIS A 770 -27.26 5.19 20.62
C HIS A 770 -25.98 5.68 19.94
N THR A 771 -26.05 6.88 19.36
CA THR A 771 -24.89 7.69 18.96
C THR A 771 -25.22 9.18 19.18
N TYR A 772 -24.27 10.07 18.92
CA TYR A 772 -24.44 11.51 19.09
C TYR A 772 -23.80 12.31 17.95
N LEU A 773 -24.26 13.56 17.82
CA LEU A 773 -23.62 14.59 17.01
C LEU A 773 -23.27 15.80 17.89
N ASP A 774 -22.00 15.93 18.27
CA ASP A 774 -21.50 17.04 19.08
C ASP A 774 -21.07 18.22 18.20
N ASN A 775 -21.43 19.43 18.59
CA ASN A 775 -21.12 20.64 17.82
C ASN A 775 -19.60 20.92 17.66
N ARG A 776 -18.75 20.38 18.54
CA ARG A 776 -17.30 20.65 18.58
C ARG A 776 -16.51 19.48 18.03
N VAL A 777 -16.75 18.28 18.54
CA VAL A 777 -15.96 17.09 18.20
C VAL A 777 -16.55 16.27 17.05
N GLY A 778 -17.79 16.56 16.65
CA GLY A 778 -18.46 15.86 15.56
C GLY A 778 -19.20 14.60 16.02
N GLN A 779 -19.37 13.67 15.09
CA GLN A 779 -20.13 12.44 15.29
C GLN A 779 -19.45 11.43 16.21
N GLY A 780 -20.24 10.71 17.02
CA GLY A 780 -19.82 9.57 17.83
C GLY A 780 -20.01 8.19 17.17
N ARG A 781 -19.50 7.14 17.83
CA ARG A 781 -19.75 5.74 17.47
C ARG A 781 -21.13 5.28 17.93
N TRP A 782 -21.76 4.39 17.16
CA TRP A 782 -22.91 3.63 17.62
C TRP A 782 -22.53 2.68 18.76
N GLN A 783 -23.39 2.61 19.77
CA GLN A 783 -23.26 1.71 20.91
C GLN A 783 -24.61 1.08 21.24
N GLN A 784 -24.64 -0.23 21.44
CA GLN A 784 -25.81 -0.93 21.96
C GLN A 784 -26.04 -0.51 23.42
N LEU A 785 -27.29 -0.20 23.76
CA LEU A 785 -27.71 0.25 25.08
C LEU A 785 -28.43 -0.88 25.85
N GLY A 786 -27.63 -1.71 26.52
CA GLY A 786 -28.12 -2.85 27.32
C GLY A 786 -28.71 -3.98 26.47
N ASP A 787 -29.33 -4.96 27.15
CA ASP A 787 -29.83 -6.20 26.54
C ASP A 787 -31.36 -6.21 26.36
N LEU A 788 -32.02 -5.05 26.44
CA LEU A 788 -33.46 -4.96 26.23
C LEU A 788 -33.78 -5.12 24.75
N GLU A 789 -34.53 -6.16 24.40
CA GLU A 789 -35.09 -6.35 23.07
C GLU A 789 -36.38 -5.53 22.90
N LEU A 790 -36.46 -4.75 21.82
CA LEU A 790 -37.54 -3.79 21.57
C LEU A 790 -38.62 -4.39 20.66
N ALA A 791 -39.88 -4.31 21.10
CA ALA A 791 -41.04 -4.65 20.28
C ALA A 791 -41.36 -3.57 19.24
N ASP A 792 -41.04 -2.30 19.53
CA ASP A 792 -41.42 -1.14 18.73
C ASP A 792 -40.36 -0.02 18.83
N GLU A 793 -40.49 1.05 18.05
CA GLU A 793 -39.50 2.14 17.99
C GLU A 793 -39.40 2.91 19.33
N PRO A 794 -38.19 3.28 19.77
CA PRO A 794 -38.01 4.07 20.98
C PRO A 794 -38.60 5.48 20.82
N VAL A 795 -38.88 6.15 21.95
CA VAL A 795 -39.22 7.57 21.98
C VAL A 795 -38.33 8.30 22.96
N VAL A 796 -37.97 9.54 22.62
CA VAL A 796 -37.04 10.35 23.40
C VAL A 796 -37.56 11.76 23.63
N ALA A 797 -37.22 12.33 24.78
CA ALA A 797 -37.50 13.72 25.10
C ALA A 797 -36.36 14.32 25.94
N PHE A 798 -36.02 15.59 25.69
CA PHE A 798 -35.17 16.34 26.61
C PHE A 798 -36.00 16.81 27.82
N ASN A 799 -35.47 16.62 29.02
CA ASN A 799 -36.04 17.07 30.29
C ASN A 799 -35.19 18.23 30.86
N PRO A 800 -35.60 19.49 30.65
CA PRO A 800 -34.89 20.67 31.16
C PRO A 800 -34.74 20.68 32.69
N GLY A 801 -35.69 20.09 33.42
CA GLY A 801 -35.65 20.04 34.88
C GLY A 801 -34.54 19.12 35.42
N ALA A 802 -34.15 18.10 34.66
CA ALA A 802 -33.11 17.15 35.03
C ALA A 802 -31.81 17.33 34.24
N ASN A 803 -31.79 18.23 33.23
CA ASN A 803 -30.73 18.32 32.23
C ASN A 803 -30.38 16.96 31.62
N ALA A 804 -31.41 16.17 31.27
CA ALA A 804 -31.24 14.79 30.83
C ALA A 804 -32.12 14.47 29.63
N ILE A 805 -31.64 13.56 28.78
CA ILE A 805 -32.45 12.86 27.79
C ILE A 805 -33.18 11.73 28.50
N GLU A 806 -34.49 11.67 28.29
CA GLU A 806 -35.36 10.60 28.76
C GLU A 806 -35.69 9.69 27.58
N VAL A 807 -35.40 8.40 27.73
CA VAL A 807 -35.59 7.40 26.68
C VAL A 807 -36.62 6.38 27.17
N TYR A 808 -37.61 6.10 26.33
CA TYR A 808 -38.64 5.11 26.61
C TYR A 808 -38.79 4.17 25.44
N ALA A 809 -38.98 2.88 25.71
CA ALA A 809 -39.17 1.88 24.68
C ALA A 809 -40.17 0.81 25.13
N LEU A 810 -40.93 0.25 24.18
CA LEU A 810 -41.71 -0.96 24.41
C LEU A 810 -40.80 -2.18 24.29
N GLY A 811 -40.65 -2.93 25.38
CA GLY A 811 -39.90 -4.18 25.37
C GLY A 811 -40.68 -5.32 24.71
N ALA A 812 -39.96 -6.35 24.25
CA ALA A 812 -40.54 -7.61 23.77
C ALA A 812 -41.39 -8.34 24.83
N ASP A 813 -41.20 -7.99 26.11
CA ASP A 813 -42.03 -8.41 27.24
C ASP A 813 -43.39 -7.69 27.32
N GLY A 814 -43.64 -6.71 26.45
CA GLY A 814 -44.87 -5.93 26.39
C GLY A 814 -44.95 -4.80 27.42
N HIS A 815 -43.89 -4.54 28.18
CA HIS A 815 -43.81 -3.44 29.14
C HIS A 815 -43.10 -2.23 28.56
N ILE A 816 -43.46 -1.03 29.04
CA ILE A 816 -42.69 0.19 28.75
C ILE A 816 -41.50 0.23 29.70
N HIS A 817 -40.29 0.41 29.17
CA HIS A 817 -39.05 0.57 29.92
C HIS A 817 -38.51 1.99 29.76
N HIS A 818 -37.76 2.45 30.75
CA HIS A 818 -37.19 3.79 30.84
C HIS A 818 -35.69 3.73 31.13
N CYS A 819 -34.92 4.57 30.47
CA CYS A 819 -33.58 4.96 30.90
C CYS A 819 -33.36 6.46 30.64
N SER A 820 -32.30 7.02 31.21
CA SER A 820 -31.99 8.43 31.05
C SER A 820 -30.48 8.70 30.99
N MET A 821 -30.10 9.82 30.40
CA MET A 821 -28.70 10.25 30.26
C MET A 821 -28.56 11.75 30.47
N ILE A 822 -27.65 12.17 31.34
CA ILE A 822 -27.34 13.60 31.57
C ILE A 822 -26.29 14.08 30.56
N ASP A 823 -25.16 13.38 30.50
CA ASP A 823 -24.16 13.56 29.45
C ASP A 823 -23.57 12.19 29.03
N VAL A 824 -22.98 12.16 27.84
CA VAL A 824 -22.34 10.95 27.28
C VAL A 824 -21.13 10.46 28.11
N ARG A 825 -20.56 11.30 28.98
CA ARG A 825 -19.44 10.92 29.86
C ARG A 825 -19.89 10.19 31.13
N GLY A 826 -21.13 10.41 31.56
CA GLY A 826 -21.79 9.75 32.68
C GLY A 826 -22.54 8.47 32.28
N GLY A 827 -22.78 8.26 30.99
CA GLY A 827 -23.49 7.10 30.44
C GLY A 827 -25.00 7.09 30.74
N HIS A 828 -25.70 6.09 30.19
CA HIS A 828 -27.12 5.88 30.44
C HIS A 828 -27.34 5.16 31.78
N THR A 829 -28.44 5.50 32.46
CA THR A 829 -28.92 4.70 33.59
C THR A 829 -29.37 3.31 33.13
N PRO A 830 -29.34 2.28 34.01
CA PRO A 830 -29.95 0.99 33.69
C PRO A 830 -31.42 1.11 33.29
N TRP A 831 -31.90 0.16 32.49
CA TRP A 831 -33.32 0.05 32.14
C TRP A 831 -34.18 -0.22 33.38
N GLU A 832 -35.26 0.54 33.53
CA GLU A 832 -36.26 0.39 34.58
C GLU A 832 -37.66 0.23 33.97
N GLN A 833 -38.41 -0.77 34.42
CA GLN A 833 -39.79 -1.00 33.98
C GLN A 833 -40.74 0.09 34.51
N VAL A 834 -41.53 0.69 33.64
CA VAL A 834 -42.51 1.74 33.97
C VAL A 834 -43.86 1.12 34.31
N GLY A 835 -44.05 0.80 35.59
CA GLY A 835 -45.30 0.20 36.09
C GLY A 835 -45.53 -1.24 35.61
N THR A 836 -46.73 -1.78 35.80
CA THR A 836 -47.02 -3.22 35.60
C THR A 836 -47.96 -3.54 34.43
N LEU A 837 -48.40 -2.53 33.68
CA LEU A 837 -49.32 -2.71 32.56
C LEU A 837 -48.57 -3.16 31.29
N HIS A 838 -49.30 -3.84 30.40
CA HIS A 838 -48.80 -4.25 29.08
C HIS A 838 -49.43 -3.36 28.00
N PHE A 839 -48.66 -3.06 26.96
CA PHE A 839 -48.99 -2.09 25.92
C PHE A 839 -48.87 -2.70 24.52
N THR A 840 -49.54 -2.09 23.54
CA THR A 840 -49.55 -2.57 22.14
C THR A 840 -48.64 -1.78 21.22
N GLY A 841 -48.00 -0.72 21.71
CA GLY A 841 -47.09 0.14 20.95
C GLY A 841 -46.32 1.08 21.87
N SER A 842 -45.32 1.75 21.31
CA SER A 842 -44.50 2.70 22.07
C SER A 842 -45.32 3.88 22.62
N PRO A 843 -44.91 4.43 23.79
CA PRO A 843 -45.61 5.57 24.37
C PRO A 843 -45.39 6.85 23.54
N ALA A 844 -46.32 7.79 23.62
CA ALA A 844 -46.06 9.18 23.30
C ALA A 844 -45.47 9.88 24.54
N VAL A 845 -44.42 10.67 24.33
CA VAL A 845 -43.70 11.40 25.39
C VAL A 845 -43.76 12.90 25.15
N LEU A 846 -43.95 13.69 26.21
CA LEU A 846 -43.84 15.16 26.16
C LEU A 846 -43.31 15.72 27.48
N TYR A 847 -42.53 16.79 27.40
CA TYR A 847 -42.17 17.59 28.58
C TYR A 847 -43.29 18.56 28.90
N ASP A 848 -43.82 18.50 30.12
CA ASP A 848 -44.83 19.43 30.62
C ASP A 848 -44.15 20.56 31.39
N GLU A 849 -44.11 21.75 30.80
CA GLU A 849 -43.51 22.94 31.39
C GLU A 849 -44.21 23.38 32.68
N GLN A 850 -45.52 23.14 32.84
CA GLN A 850 -46.26 23.56 34.04
C GLN A 850 -45.94 22.67 35.23
N LEU A 851 -45.77 21.37 34.99
CA LEU A 851 -45.39 20.41 36.02
C LEU A 851 -43.88 20.28 36.21
N GLY A 852 -43.08 20.76 35.25
CA GLY A 852 -41.65 20.53 35.22
C GLY A 852 -41.27 19.05 35.12
N SER A 853 -42.08 18.23 34.44
CA SER A 853 -41.90 16.77 34.38
C SER A 853 -42.25 16.19 33.01
N VAL A 854 -41.70 15.01 32.71
CA VAL A 854 -42.01 14.26 31.49
C VAL A 854 -43.26 13.41 31.69
N ARG A 855 -44.21 13.54 30.75
CA ARG A 855 -45.46 12.77 30.71
C ARG A 855 -45.39 11.70 29.63
N LEU A 856 -46.07 10.59 29.89
CA LEU A 856 -46.25 9.49 28.96
C LEU A 856 -47.74 9.19 28.74
N VAL A 857 -48.09 8.85 27.51
CA VAL A 857 -49.40 8.33 27.12
C VAL A 857 -49.21 7.10 26.25
N ALA A 858 -49.94 6.02 26.52
CA ALA A 858 -49.83 4.78 25.73
C ALA A 858 -51.15 4.02 25.73
N ASN A 859 -51.40 3.22 24.69
CA ASN A 859 -52.55 2.34 24.60
C ASN A 859 -52.23 0.98 25.24
N ASP A 860 -53.00 0.61 26.25
CA ASP A 860 -52.86 -0.73 26.84
C ASP A 860 -53.42 -1.82 25.92
N THR A 861 -53.16 -3.09 26.27
CA THR A 861 -53.67 -4.26 25.52
C THR A 861 -55.19 -4.38 25.47
N ALA A 862 -55.94 -3.61 26.28
CA ALA A 862 -57.40 -3.52 26.22
C ALA A 862 -57.90 -2.35 25.35
N GLY A 863 -57.00 -1.59 24.71
CA GLY A 863 -57.32 -0.42 23.88
C GLY A 863 -57.71 0.81 24.69
N GLN A 864 -57.30 0.91 25.96
CA GLN A 864 -57.53 2.08 26.80
C GLN A 864 -56.31 3.00 26.78
N ASP A 865 -56.54 4.30 26.58
CA ASP A 865 -55.49 5.32 26.74
C ASP A 865 -55.08 5.41 28.22
N ARG A 866 -53.82 5.10 28.49
CA ARG A 866 -53.18 5.21 29.80
C ARG A 866 -52.25 6.40 29.83
N ARG A 867 -52.07 7.00 30.99
CA ARG A 867 -51.09 8.07 31.23
C ARG A 867 -50.29 7.87 32.51
N THR A 868 -49.07 8.37 32.51
CA THR A 868 -48.24 8.55 33.71
C THR A 868 -47.32 9.76 33.54
N HIS A 869 -46.61 10.14 34.61
CA HIS A 869 -45.54 11.13 34.55
C HIS A 869 -44.41 10.77 35.52
N LYS A 870 -43.22 11.29 35.20
CA LYS A 870 -42.01 11.10 36.00
C LYS A 870 -42.01 12.04 37.22
N VAL A 871 -41.64 11.50 38.38
CA VAL A 871 -41.43 12.23 39.63
C VAL A 871 -40.08 11.80 40.23
N ASN A 872 -39.11 12.71 40.22
CA ASN A 872 -37.70 12.40 40.53
C ASN A 872 -37.17 11.26 39.64
N ARG A 873 -36.75 10.13 40.23
CA ARG A 873 -36.26 8.94 39.50
C ARG A 873 -37.39 7.99 39.05
N TRP A 874 -38.59 8.10 39.61
CA TRP A 874 -39.65 7.10 39.44
C TRP A 874 -40.81 7.62 38.59
N HIS A 875 -41.66 6.71 38.14
CA HIS A 875 -42.94 7.05 37.49
C HIS A 875 -44.09 6.76 38.43
N LEU A 876 -45.15 7.58 38.36
CA LEU A 876 -46.40 7.23 39.03
C LEU A 876 -47.04 6.00 38.36
N PRO A 877 -47.95 5.29 39.06
CA PRO A 877 -48.75 4.24 38.42
C PRO A 877 -49.53 4.78 37.23
N TRP A 878 -49.67 3.96 36.18
CA TRP A 878 -50.50 4.28 35.02
C TRP A 878 -51.97 4.49 35.42
N GLN A 879 -52.60 5.54 34.88
CA GLN A 879 -54.00 5.92 35.14
C GLN A 879 -54.79 6.02 33.82
N ASP A 880 -56.11 5.89 33.88
CA ASP A 880 -57.00 6.16 32.75
C ASP A 880 -56.95 7.62 32.29
N TYR A 881 -56.91 7.84 30.98
CA TYR A 881 -56.90 9.17 30.36
C TYR A 881 -58.22 9.94 30.56
N SER A 882 -59.35 9.23 30.70
CA SER A 882 -60.71 9.77 30.78
C SER A 882 -61.03 10.65 31.99
N HIS A 883 -60.10 10.80 32.95
CA HIS A 883 -60.27 11.64 34.15
C HIS A 883 -59.53 13.01 34.06
N TRP A 884 -59.03 13.41 32.89
CA TRP A 884 -58.18 14.62 32.74
C TRP A 884 -58.91 15.93 32.43
N ILE A 885 -60.13 15.91 31.89
CA ILE A 885 -60.82 17.16 31.45
C ILE A 885 -61.36 17.97 32.64
N THR A 886 -61.24 17.49 33.87
CA THR A 886 -61.65 18.21 35.08
C THR A 886 -60.63 18.06 36.21
N ALA A 887 -59.49 18.75 36.12
CA ALA A 887 -58.69 19.18 37.26
C ALA A 887 -57.78 20.34 36.87
#